data_AF-A0A420NUD3-F1
#
_entry.id   AF-A0A420NUD3-F1
#
_cell.length_a   1.000
_cell.length_b   1.000
_cell.length_c   1.000
_cell.angle_alpha   90.00
_cell.angle_beta   90.00
_cell.angle_gamma   90.00
#
_symmetry.space_group_name_H-M   'P 1'
#
loop_
_entity.id
_entity.type
_entity.pdbx_description
1 polymer ?
#
loop_
_entity_poly.entity_id
_entity_poly.type
_entity_poly.pdbx_seq_one_letter_code
_entity_poly.pdbx_strand_id
1 'polypeptide(L)'
;MKSRIGFALDSSTETSFGTREEYRISWKLFMTVDPSTSNPRGPHRPFWVLPTAHVNEFMRWEFNRWLSAIEFVRARASRRDANWEDHQRNMIMVTILLRSLKASVNCHHVAKRSQMFKGTYRNRQGKPLRGLDFESSMRQTGLAWLPPDLFNWPDFHLHDDLVASTTFTFNGLQGVFRNWKGVEAVSREYCKARELVDHLRTSEPGAHPNILDRMRKMIYRHFALQVIRQTCSTNPTLGLGPGSEHESAWEGYQGLSHEIIHALTGEPPFLSFTRKGPHKLGKAYHDRVQGLFDWDDGIARTLWDHCYYRQLARRYYASIETHLGAADAQSWKSSLGKHALPHFWIIPHYNMHSLFTRLPKGPNQLNPVRPFISGIHQWRKWEEDMDLCREDRWLLGGNVYMSGFPVSLLPEEAAGAETDTDEASLQTFSIDFGYSIPFTEVPRTIKEGLDFTRQIYASGNQKVLAHYEHAHGCLEKALGDPLCDLLLMIVLTFTSSTDTPALPQNKSNFEPGPRRNGQLLAVTLMTRMLWFLYPQWFPWDRDDGMILCVSEMIKKMGKVVLLSDTMTMLTGSLEHRGITNRVLCKLGWVVRSARYKYRENPRNYELDLRPDEELIELRTELLSLMDDPAAFISLVFDTQDDIWVERCLKIIRQTQHITE
;
A
#
# COMPACT_ATOMS: atom_id res chain seq x y z
N MET A 1 -1.47 -35.11 -21.61
CA MET A 1 -0.24 -35.43 -20.84
C MET A 1 -0.10 -36.94 -20.66
N LYS A 2 -1.11 -37.63 -20.08
CA LYS A 2 -1.16 -39.10 -19.92
C LYS A 2 -0.63 -39.89 -21.14
N SER A 3 -1.08 -39.60 -22.36
CA SER A 3 -0.61 -40.29 -23.59
C SER A 3 0.90 -40.26 -23.82
N ARG A 4 1.57 -39.11 -23.64
CA ARG A 4 3.04 -38.98 -23.76
C ARG A 4 3.80 -39.73 -22.66
N ILE A 5 3.18 -39.90 -21.50
CA ILE A 5 3.75 -40.63 -20.36
C ILE A 5 3.57 -42.14 -20.56
N GLY A 6 2.40 -42.57 -21.06
CA GLY A 6 2.15 -43.94 -21.49
C GLY A 6 3.20 -44.38 -22.50
N PHE A 7 3.27 -43.71 -23.66
CA PHE A 7 4.23 -44.02 -24.72
C PHE A 7 5.70 -44.10 -24.22
N ALA A 8 6.10 -43.21 -23.30
CA ALA A 8 7.44 -43.24 -22.72
C ALA A 8 7.70 -44.46 -21.82
N LEU A 9 6.70 -44.93 -21.06
CA LEU A 9 6.76 -46.15 -20.26
C LEU A 9 6.55 -47.42 -21.12
N ASP A 10 5.81 -47.33 -22.21
CA ASP A 10 5.61 -48.44 -23.14
C ASP A 10 6.92 -48.69 -23.92
N SER A 11 7.59 -47.64 -24.40
CA SER A 11 8.92 -47.74 -25.03
C SER A 11 10.04 -48.20 -24.08
N SER A 12 9.83 -48.19 -22.76
CA SER A 12 10.82 -48.67 -21.80
C SER A 12 10.76 -50.18 -21.54
N THR A 13 9.71 -50.89 -21.97
CA THR A 13 9.68 -52.36 -21.82
C THR A 13 10.59 -53.09 -22.80
N GLU A 14 10.89 -52.47 -23.95
CA GLU A 14 11.78 -53.01 -24.98
C GLU A 14 13.26 -52.61 -24.79
N THR A 15 13.56 -51.74 -23.82
CA THR A 15 14.91 -51.20 -23.61
C THR A 15 15.50 -51.62 -22.26
N SER A 16 16.68 -52.25 -22.31
CA SER A 16 17.51 -52.48 -21.14
C SER A 16 18.47 -51.31 -20.97
N PHE A 17 18.38 -50.58 -19.85
CA PHE A 17 19.27 -49.44 -19.54
C PHE A 17 20.69 -49.85 -19.10
N GLY A 18 21.05 -51.13 -19.30
CA GLY A 18 22.30 -51.71 -18.83
C GLY A 18 22.31 -51.96 -17.32
N THR A 19 23.23 -52.82 -16.87
CA THR A 19 23.49 -52.94 -15.43
C THR A 19 24.28 -51.73 -14.99
N ARG A 20 23.67 -50.83 -14.21
CA ARG A 20 24.38 -49.68 -13.65
C ARG A 20 25.50 -50.19 -12.73
N GLU A 21 26.72 -49.73 -12.94
CA GLU A 21 27.87 -50.12 -12.12
C GLU A 21 27.81 -49.47 -10.73
N GLU A 22 27.09 -50.11 -9.83
CA GLU A 22 27.33 -49.98 -8.39
C GLU A 22 28.67 -50.68 -8.08
N TYR A 23 29.55 -50.01 -7.33
CA TYR A 23 30.90 -50.50 -7.04
C TYR A 23 30.86 -51.78 -6.18
N ARG A 24 30.90 -52.93 -6.85
CA ARG A 24 30.92 -54.26 -6.23
C ARG A 24 32.28 -54.51 -5.56
N ILE A 25 32.41 -54.10 -4.29
CA ILE A 25 33.48 -54.62 -3.44
C ILE A 25 33.37 -56.15 -3.39
N SER A 26 34.50 -56.84 -3.55
CA SER A 26 34.50 -58.31 -3.45
C SER A 26 34.19 -58.71 -2.01
N TRP A 27 33.58 -59.89 -1.81
CA TRP A 27 33.34 -60.41 -0.46
C TRP A 27 34.63 -60.47 0.36
N LYS A 28 35.76 -60.80 -0.28
CA LYS A 28 37.10 -60.76 0.34
C LYS A 28 37.48 -59.35 0.83
N LEU A 29 37.20 -58.30 0.05
CA LEU A 29 37.44 -56.92 0.46
C LEU A 29 36.51 -56.47 1.60
N PHE A 30 35.23 -56.86 1.55
CA PHE A 30 34.28 -56.61 2.64
C PHE A 30 34.74 -57.25 3.96
N MET A 31 35.10 -58.54 3.94
CA MET A 31 35.68 -59.27 5.09
C MET A 31 37.01 -58.69 5.59
N THR A 32 37.71 -57.88 4.78
CA THR A 32 38.95 -57.18 5.20
C THR A 32 38.63 -55.88 5.97
N VAL A 33 37.45 -55.29 5.73
CA VAL A 33 36.99 -54.05 6.38
C VAL A 33 36.15 -54.35 7.63
N ASP A 34 35.34 -55.40 7.61
CA ASP A 34 34.68 -55.97 8.80
C ASP A 34 35.03 -57.46 8.96
N PRO A 35 36.01 -57.80 9.81
CA PRO A 35 36.36 -59.18 10.11
C PRO A 35 35.29 -59.94 10.92
N SER A 36 34.28 -59.27 11.46
CA SER A 36 33.27 -59.91 12.34
C SER A 36 32.17 -60.65 11.58
N THR A 37 31.94 -60.32 10.30
CA THR A 37 30.85 -60.85 9.45
C THR A 37 31.10 -62.27 8.92
N SER A 38 31.44 -63.19 9.83
CA SER A 38 31.93 -64.55 9.59
C SER A 38 31.07 -65.52 8.75
N ASN A 39 29.87 -65.15 8.28
CA ASN A 39 29.14 -65.88 7.24
C ASN A 39 27.99 -65.03 6.62
N PRO A 40 27.73 -65.09 5.30
CA PRO A 40 26.55 -64.49 4.68
C PRO A 40 25.27 -65.28 5.05
N ARG A 41 24.60 -64.88 6.14
CA ARG A 41 23.38 -65.55 6.63
C ARG A 41 22.10 -65.01 5.97
N GLY A 42 21.39 -65.90 5.26
CA GLY A 42 20.01 -65.70 4.79
C GLY A 42 19.88 -65.35 3.30
N PRO A 43 18.65 -65.35 2.75
CA PRO A 43 18.36 -65.08 1.33
C PRO A 43 18.45 -63.57 0.97
N HIS A 44 19.26 -62.81 1.70
CA HIS A 44 19.36 -61.35 1.60
C HIS A 44 20.15 -60.93 0.35
N ARG A 45 19.44 -60.73 -0.76
CA ARG A 45 20.04 -60.12 -1.96
C ARG A 45 20.41 -58.65 -1.66
N PRO A 46 21.61 -58.17 -2.00
CA PRO A 46 22.01 -56.78 -1.75
C PRO A 46 21.27 -55.76 -2.63
N PHE A 47 20.52 -56.23 -3.63
CA PHE A 47 19.66 -55.41 -4.50
C PHE A 47 18.35 -56.15 -4.81
N TRP A 48 17.29 -55.38 -5.05
CA TRP A 48 16.00 -55.89 -5.52
C TRP A 48 15.99 -55.96 -7.04
N VAL A 49 15.49 -57.07 -7.60
CA VAL A 49 15.24 -57.20 -9.04
C VAL A 49 13.73 -57.15 -9.25
N LEU A 50 13.25 -56.09 -9.90
CA LEU A 50 11.84 -55.88 -10.23
C LEU A 50 11.66 -55.93 -11.75
N PRO A 51 10.66 -56.66 -12.29
CA PRO A 51 10.37 -56.64 -13.71
C PRO A 51 10.01 -55.23 -14.20
N THR A 52 10.55 -54.81 -15.35
CA THR A 52 10.27 -53.50 -15.96
C THR A 52 8.76 -53.26 -16.14
N ALA A 53 7.99 -54.31 -16.44
CA ALA A 53 6.52 -54.24 -16.51
C ALA A 53 5.87 -53.79 -15.20
N HIS A 54 6.25 -54.39 -14.05
CA HIS A 54 5.72 -54.01 -12.73
C HIS A 54 6.15 -52.60 -12.33
N VAL A 55 7.41 -52.22 -12.63
CA VAL A 55 7.89 -50.86 -12.37
C VAL A 55 7.10 -49.85 -13.21
N ASN A 56 6.90 -50.12 -14.49
CA ASN A 56 6.12 -49.25 -15.38
C ASN A 56 4.65 -49.15 -14.97
N GLU A 57 4.03 -50.24 -14.52
CA GLU A 57 2.67 -50.21 -13.97
C GLU A 57 2.59 -49.35 -12.70
N PHE A 58 3.49 -49.56 -11.74
CA PHE A 58 3.59 -48.71 -10.55
C PHE A 58 3.77 -47.23 -10.92
N MET A 59 4.66 -46.91 -11.87
CA MET A 59 4.86 -45.53 -12.32
C MET A 59 3.61 -44.96 -13.05
N ARG A 60 2.86 -45.76 -13.81
CA ARG A 60 1.56 -45.32 -14.39
C ARG A 60 0.57 -44.93 -13.29
N TRP A 61 0.46 -45.72 -12.22
CA TRP A 61 -0.39 -45.40 -11.07
C TRP A 61 0.09 -44.17 -10.30
N GLU A 62 1.39 -44.05 -10.01
CA GLU A 62 1.99 -42.88 -9.36
C GLU A 62 1.77 -41.58 -10.15
N PHE A 63 1.87 -41.64 -11.48
CA PHE A 63 1.58 -40.47 -12.32
C PHE A 63 0.09 -40.17 -12.39
N ASN A 64 -0.77 -41.19 -12.51
CA ASN A 64 -2.22 -41.01 -12.52
C ASN A 64 -2.75 -40.36 -11.24
N ARG A 65 -2.16 -40.68 -10.08
CA ARG A 65 -2.48 -40.08 -8.77
C ARG A 65 -2.43 -38.55 -8.80
N TRP A 66 -1.41 -37.96 -9.43
CA TRP A 66 -1.29 -36.51 -9.59
C TRP A 66 -2.04 -35.98 -10.81
N LEU A 67 -2.04 -36.71 -11.93
CA LEU A 67 -2.65 -36.26 -13.19
C LEU A 67 -4.18 -36.19 -13.13
N SER A 68 -4.85 -37.14 -12.46
CA SER A 68 -6.31 -37.12 -12.31
C SER A 68 -6.77 -35.95 -11.42
N ALA A 69 -5.98 -35.57 -10.40
CA ALA A 69 -6.24 -34.36 -9.61
C ALA A 69 -6.06 -33.06 -10.44
N ILE A 70 -5.06 -33.02 -11.34
CA ILE A 70 -4.88 -31.89 -12.28
C ILE A 70 -6.04 -31.82 -13.28
N GLU A 71 -6.53 -32.97 -13.76
CA GLU A 71 -7.68 -33.04 -14.67
C GLU A 71 -8.98 -32.61 -13.98
N PHE A 72 -9.20 -32.98 -12.72
CA PHE A 72 -10.32 -32.49 -11.90
C PHE A 72 -10.29 -30.96 -11.74
N VAL A 73 -9.14 -30.40 -11.33
CA VAL A 73 -8.98 -28.95 -11.16
C VAL A 73 -9.19 -28.21 -12.49
N ARG A 74 -8.69 -28.75 -13.62
CA ARG A 74 -8.94 -28.20 -14.96
C ARG A 74 -10.42 -28.24 -15.34
N ALA A 75 -11.11 -29.34 -15.05
CA ALA A 75 -12.53 -29.49 -15.37
C ALA A 75 -13.40 -28.49 -14.59
N ARG A 76 -13.11 -28.29 -13.29
CA ARG A 76 -13.75 -27.22 -12.50
C ARG A 76 -13.46 -25.83 -13.07
N ALA A 77 -12.20 -25.51 -13.36
CA ALA A 77 -11.79 -24.22 -13.90
C ALA A 77 -12.32 -23.93 -15.33
N SER A 78 -13.05 -24.88 -15.93
CA SER A 78 -13.73 -24.74 -17.23
C SER A 78 -15.25 -24.52 -17.11
N ARG A 79 -15.80 -24.41 -15.88
CA ARG A 79 -17.21 -24.06 -15.65
C ARG A 79 -17.46 -22.58 -15.97
N ARG A 80 -18.64 -22.25 -16.51
CA ARG A 80 -19.01 -20.86 -16.87
C ARG A 80 -19.06 -19.93 -15.67
N ASP A 81 -19.40 -20.46 -14.51
CA ASP A 81 -19.62 -19.72 -13.26
C ASP A 81 -18.36 -19.68 -12.37
N ALA A 82 -17.22 -20.19 -12.86
CA ALA A 82 -15.96 -20.18 -12.14
C ALA A 82 -15.45 -18.74 -11.95
N ASN A 83 -15.53 -18.25 -10.71
CA ASN A 83 -15.13 -16.88 -10.40
C ASN A 83 -13.59 -16.71 -10.37
N TRP A 84 -13.12 -15.47 -10.22
CA TRP A 84 -11.69 -15.15 -10.15
C TRP A 84 -10.98 -15.83 -8.97
N GLU A 85 -11.67 -16.01 -7.85
CA GLU A 85 -11.12 -16.56 -6.60
C GLU A 85 -10.86 -18.06 -6.77
N ASP A 86 -11.83 -18.79 -7.33
CA ASP A 86 -11.68 -20.16 -7.80
C ASP A 86 -10.53 -20.28 -8.80
N HIS A 87 -10.40 -19.38 -9.78
CA HIS A 87 -9.26 -19.40 -10.69
C HIS A 87 -7.92 -19.32 -9.93
N GLN A 88 -7.82 -18.46 -8.91
CA GLN A 88 -6.61 -18.34 -8.10
C GLN A 88 -6.35 -19.55 -7.19
N ARG A 89 -7.37 -20.06 -6.48
CA ARG A 89 -7.23 -21.28 -5.66
C ARG A 89 -6.87 -22.50 -6.52
N ASN A 90 -7.48 -22.64 -7.71
CA ASN A 90 -7.13 -23.66 -8.69
C ASN A 90 -5.68 -23.52 -9.18
N MET A 91 -5.17 -22.30 -9.40
CA MET A 91 -3.76 -22.06 -9.76
C MET A 91 -2.77 -22.48 -8.66
N ILE A 92 -3.14 -22.32 -7.38
CA ILE A 92 -2.34 -22.84 -6.24
C ILE A 92 -2.32 -24.37 -6.28
N MET A 93 -3.49 -25.01 -6.44
CA MET A 93 -3.60 -26.47 -6.51
C MET A 93 -2.83 -27.07 -7.69
N VAL A 94 -2.95 -26.50 -8.90
CA VAL A 94 -2.15 -26.91 -10.06
C VAL A 94 -0.65 -26.74 -9.79
N THR A 95 -0.24 -25.67 -9.11
CA THR A 95 1.17 -25.45 -8.74
C THR A 95 1.69 -26.50 -7.74
N ILE A 96 0.87 -26.92 -6.77
CA ILE A 96 1.18 -28.03 -5.84
C ILE A 96 1.32 -29.34 -6.62
N LEU A 97 0.29 -29.72 -7.38
CA LEU A 97 0.21 -30.99 -8.08
C LEU A 97 1.31 -31.16 -9.14
N LEU A 98 1.64 -30.12 -9.92
CA LEU A 98 2.74 -30.15 -10.88
C LEU A 98 4.12 -30.25 -10.20
N ARG A 99 4.30 -29.63 -9.01
CA ARG A 99 5.54 -29.76 -8.24
C ARG A 99 5.70 -31.17 -7.67
N SER A 100 4.60 -31.79 -7.22
CA SER A 100 4.55 -33.19 -6.76
C SER A 100 4.81 -34.19 -7.89
N LEU A 101 4.11 -34.07 -9.02
CA LEU A 101 4.35 -34.88 -10.22
C LEU A 101 5.80 -34.78 -10.69
N LYS A 102 6.39 -33.58 -10.69
CA LYS A 102 7.82 -33.38 -11.04
C LYS A 102 8.80 -34.00 -10.02
N ALA A 103 8.37 -34.32 -8.80
CA ALA A 103 9.16 -35.15 -7.89
C ALA A 103 9.05 -36.63 -8.25
N SER A 104 7.84 -37.16 -8.43
CA SER A 104 7.64 -38.58 -8.81
C SER A 104 8.30 -38.95 -10.14
N VAL A 105 8.28 -38.08 -11.15
CA VAL A 105 8.82 -38.39 -12.50
C VAL A 105 10.35 -38.46 -12.54
N ASN A 106 11.04 -37.50 -11.91
CA ASN A 106 12.47 -37.26 -12.16
C ASN A 106 13.41 -37.83 -11.08
N CYS A 107 12.88 -38.54 -10.07
CA CYS A 107 13.60 -38.93 -8.85
C CYS A 107 14.36 -37.75 -8.19
N HIS A 108 13.88 -36.50 -8.40
CA HIS A 108 14.49 -35.31 -7.82
C HIS A 108 14.42 -35.42 -6.30
N HIS A 109 15.57 -35.42 -5.61
CA HIS A 109 15.63 -35.51 -4.14
C HIS A 109 14.65 -34.56 -3.46
N VAL A 110 13.52 -35.10 -2.99
CA VAL A 110 12.44 -34.32 -2.37
C VAL A 110 12.96 -33.59 -1.14
N ALA A 111 13.86 -34.24 -0.38
CA ALA A 111 14.62 -33.67 0.73
C ALA A 111 15.33 -32.34 0.44
N LYS A 112 15.73 -32.06 -0.82
CA LYS A 112 16.33 -30.76 -1.21
C LYS A 112 15.29 -29.65 -1.40
N ARG A 113 13.99 -29.93 -1.22
CA ARG A 113 12.87 -28.99 -1.34
C ARG A 113 12.01 -29.01 -0.07
N SER A 114 12.41 -28.22 0.94
CA SER A 114 11.73 -28.14 2.24
C SER A 114 10.21 -27.92 2.13
N GLN A 115 9.74 -27.13 1.16
CA GLN A 115 8.32 -26.89 0.90
C GLN A 115 7.46 -28.13 0.63
N MET A 116 8.06 -29.26 0.23
CA MET A 116 7.35 -30.52 0.02
C MET A 116 7.77 -31.58 1.03
N PHE A 117 9.07 -31.64 1.35
CA PHE A 117 9.59 -32.66 2.26
C PHE A 117 9.19 -32.45 3.72
N LYS A 118 9.24 -31.21 4.22
CA LYS A 118 9.02 -30.90 5.64
C LYS A 118 7.65 -30.27 5.87
N GLY A 119 6.93 -30.74 6.89
CA GLY A 119 5.67 -30.14 7.32
C GLY A 119 5.84 -28.73 7.86
N THR A 120 6.94 -28.48 8.60
CA THR A 120 7.37 -27.13 8.97
C THR A 120 8.86 -26.92 8.70
N TYR A 121 9.20 -25.70 8.27
CA TYR A 121 10.60 -25.28 8.07
C TYR A 121 10.70 -23.76 8.15
N ARG A 122 11.87 -23.23 8.52
CA ARG A 122 12.15 -21.79 8.43
C ARG A 122 12.74 -21.44 7.08
N ASN A 123 12.37 -20.29 6.50
CA ASN A 123 13.04 -19.76 5.32
C ASN A 123 14.38 -19.10 5.68
N ARG A 124 15.09 -18.55 4.68
CA ARG A 124 16.35 -17.80 4.87
C ARG A 124 16.20 -16.50 5.68
N GLN A 125 14.99 -16.12 6.07
CA GLN A 125 14.64 -14.95 6.89
C GLN A 125 14.07 -15.37 8.26
N GLY A 126 14.23 -16.65 8.65
CA GLY A 126 13.73 -17.18 9.93
C GLY A 126 12.21 -17.39 10.01
N LYS A 127 11.41 -16.88 9.06
CA LYS A 127 9.94 -17.03 9.05
C LYS A 127 9.57 -18.52 9.04
N PRO A 128 8.71 -19.01 9.98
CA PRO A 128 8.16 -20.34 9.90
C PRO A 128 7.22 -20.47 8.69
N LEU A 129 7.38 -21.54 7.94
CA LEU A 129 6.59 -21.89 6.77
C LEU A 129 6.10 -23.32 6.87
N ARG A 130 4.93 -23.57 6.28
CA ARG A 130 4.31 -24.89 6.15
C ARG A 130 4.65 -25.51 4.80
N GLY A 131 4.87 -26.82 4.80
CA GLY A 131 5.10 -27.64 3.60
C GLY A 131 4.28 -28.92 3.65
N LEU A 132 4.39 -29.75 2.62
CA LEU A 132 3.51 -30.91 2.42
C LEU A 132 3.86 -32.15 3.27
N ASP A 133 4.86 -32.07 4.14
CA ASP A 133 5.34 -33.16 5.01
C ASP A 133 5.53 -34.55 4.35
N PHE A 134 6.01 -34.56 3.11
CA PHE A 134 6.27 -35.81 2.38
C PHE A 134 7.31 -36.69 3.09
N GLU A 135 8.16 -36.15 4.00
CA GLU A 135 9.03 -36.95 4.86
C GLU A 135 8.22 -37.92 5.75
N SER A 136 7.30 -37.41 6.57
CA SER A 136 6.45 -38.25 7.44
C SER A 136 5.59 -39.20 6.63
N SER A 137 4.96 -38.70 5.55
CA SER A 137 4.07 -39.48 4.69
C SER A 137 4.78 -40.66 4.01
N MET A 138 5.99 -40.43 3.46
CA MET A 138 6.80 -41.49 2.86
C MET A 138 7.37 -42.46 3.90
N ARG A 139 7.73 -41.99 5.11
CA ARG A 139 8.18 -42.86 6.21
C ARG A 139 7.07 -43.79 6.71
N GLN A 140 5.81 -43.33 6.69
CA GLN A 140 4.65 -44.10 7.17
C GLN A 140 4.06 -45.04 6.11
N THR A 141 4.02 -44.61 4.84
CA THR A 141 3.25 -45.31 3.78
C THR A 141 4.08 -45.74 2.56
N GLY A 142 5.38 -45.42 2.54
CA GLY A 142 6.24 -45.55 1.36
C GLY A 142 6.00 -44.49 0.27
N LEU A 143 4.87 -43.78 0.30
CA LEU A 143 4.44 -42.83 -0.73
C LEU A 143 4.27 -41.41 -0.17
N ALA A 144 4.47 -40.41 -1.02
CA ALA A 144 4.18 -39.01 -0.67
C ALA A 144 2.70 -38.69 -0.87
N TRP A 145 1.95 -38.38 0.18
CA TRP A 145 0.55 -37.95 0.12
C TRP A 145 0.40 -36.46 0.47
N LEU A 146 -0.68 -35.83 -0.01
CA LEU A 146 -1.07 -34.51 0.45
C LEU A 146 -1.61 -34.61 1.89
N PRO A 147 -1.11 -33.82 2.86
CA PRO A 147 -1.53 -33.92 4.25
C PRO A 147 -2.97 -33.42 4.42
N PRO A 148 -3.78 -34.08 5.27
CA PRO A 148 -5.23 -33.89 5.29
C PRO A 148 -5.66 -32.50 5.79
N ASP A 149 -4.83 -31.85 6.59
CA ASP A 149 -5.11 -30.60 7.30
C ASP A 149 -4.59 -29.33 6.61
N LEU A 150 -3.98 -29.46 5.42
CA LEU A 150 -3.68 -28.32 4.55
C LEU A 150 -4.83 -27.96 3.62
N PHE A 151 -5.75 -28.89 3.36
CA PHE A 151 -6.72 -28.78 2.27
C PHE A 151 -8.16 -28.95 2.77
N ASN A 152 -9.04 -28.06 2.34
CA ASN A 152 -10.45 -28.33 2.26
C ASN A 152 -10.65 -29.37 1.15
N TRP A 153 -11.00 -30.61 1.52
CA TRP A 153 -11.17 -31.72 0.59
C TRP A 153 -12.46 -31.68 -0.24
N PRO A 154 -13.65 -31.36 0.32
CA PRO A 154 -14.86 -31.12 -0.47
C PRO A 154 -14.65 -30.12 -1.62
N ASP A 155 -14.01 -28.98 -1.35
CA ASP A 155 -13.72 -27.97 -2.36
C ASP A 155 -12.33 -28.15 -3.01
N PHE A 156 -11.60 -29.22 -2.70
CA PHE A 156 -10.24 -29.50 -3.16
C PHE A 156 -9.36 -28.24 -3.32
N HIS A 157 -9.20 -27.50 -2.23
CA HIS A 157 -8.51 -26.21 -2.15
C HIS A 157 -7.57 -26.17 -0.93
N LEU A 158 -6.45 -25.45 -1.03
CA LEU A 158 -5.64 -25.11 0.14
C LEU A 158 -6.46 -24.17 1.05
N HIS A 159 -6.45 -24.38 2.37
CA HIS A 159 -7.13 -23.47 3.30
C HIS A 159 -6.58 -22.03 3.18
N ASP A 160 -7.48 -21.04 3.08
CA ASP A 160 -7.12 -19.66 2.69
C ASP A 160 -6.22 -18.96 3.73
N ASP A 161 -6.38 -19.26 5.02
CA ASP A 161 -5.49 -18.78 6.10
C ASP A 161 -4.07 -19.37 5.98
N LEU A 162 -3.96 -20.63 5.55
CA LEU A 162 -2.69 -21.31 5.34
C LEU A 162 -1.96 -20.84 4.07
N VAL A 163 -2.62 -20.15 3.13
CA VAL A 163 -2.01 -19.58 1.91
C VAL A 163 -0.80 -18.69 2.25
N ALA A 164 -0.87 -17.90 3.32
CA ALA A 164 0.22 -17.02 3.74
C ALA A 164 1.35 -17.75 4.50
N SER A 165 1.15 -19.02 4.88
CA SER A 165 2.14 -19.87 5.54
C SER A 165 2.96 -20.75 4.57
N THR A 166 2.50 -20.93 3.33
CA THR A 166 3.15 -21.80 2.33
C THR A 166 3.93 -21.02 1.26
N THR A 167 4.62 -21.74 0.36
CA THR A 167 5.39 -21.18 -0.78
C THR A 167 4.91 -21.70 -2.14
N PHE A 168 3.65 -22.13 -2.21
CA PHE A 168 3.00 -22.55 -3.45
C PHE A 168 2.38 -21.39 -4.22
N THR A 169 2.13 -20.27 -3.55
CA THR A 169 1.71 -19.00 -4.14
C THR A 169 2.90 -18.18 -4.68
N PHE A 170 2.65 -17.45 -5.77
CA PHE A 170 3.54 -16.38 -6.24
C PHE A 170 3.27 -15.09 -5.44
N ASN A 171 4.28 -14.24 -5.27
CA ASN A 171 4.20 -13.05 -4.39
C ASN A 171 3.00 -12.13 -4.70
N GLY A 172 2.66 -11.93 -5.97
CA GLY A 172 1.49 -11.13 -6.37
C GLY A 172 0.16 -11.71 -5.87
N LEU A 173 0.02 -13.03 -5.86
CA LEU A 173 -1.18 -13.70 -5.36
C LEU A 173 -1.30 -13.59 -3.84
N GLN A 174 -0.19 -13.63 -3.10
CA GLN A 174 -0.21 -13.41 -1.64
C GLN A 174 -0.72 -12.00 -1.28
N GLY A 175 -0.45 -10.99 -2.12
CA GLY A 175 -1.03 -9.65 -1.97
C GLY A 175 -2.54 -9.63 -2.23
N VAL A 176 -2.99 -10.28 -3.31
CA VAL A 176 -4.42 -10.37 -3.65
C VAL A 176 -5.22 -11.06 -2.56
N PHE A 177 -4.80 -12.26 -2.11
CA PHE A 177 -5.50 -13.00 -1.03
C PHE A 177 -5.55 -12.23 0.31
N ARG A 178 -4.53 -11.41 0.62
CA ARG A 178 -4.52 -10.57 1.83
C ARG A 178 -5.53 -9.41 1.77
N ASN A 179 -5.63 -8.76 0.62
CA ASN A 179 -6.52 -7.60 0.43
C ASN A 179 -7.95 -8.01 0.06
N TRP A 180 -8.19 -9.28 -0.24
CA TRP A 180 -9.42 -9.81 -0.82
C TRP A 180 -10.69 -9.43 -0.03
N LYS A 181 -10.73 -9.56 1.30
CA LYS A 181 -11.95 -9.18 2.08
C LYS A 181 -12.36 -7.71 1.90
N GLY A 182 -11.41 -6.81 1.63
CA GLY A 182 -11.71 -5.42 1.26
C GLY A 182 -12.25 -5.29 -0.17
N VAL A 183 -11.69 -6.06 -1.11
CA VAL A 183 -12.14 -6.12 -2.51
C VAL A 183 -13.52 -6.76 -2.64
N GLU A 184 -13.81 -7.81 -1.86
CA GLU A 184 -15.11 -8.50 -1.78
C GLU A 184 -16.21 -7.55 -1.30
N ALA A 185 -15.95 -6.82 -0.20
CA ALA A 185 -16.87 -5.81 0.30
C ALA A 185 -17.13 -4.71 -0.75
N VAL A 186 -16.10 -4.19 -1.41
CA VAL A 186 -16.25 -3.20 -2.49
C VAL A 186 -17.00 -3.77 -3.70
N SER A 187 -16.74 -5.03 -4.07
CA SER A 187 -17.43 -5.73 -5.17
C SER A 187 -18.93 -5.87 -4.90
N ARG A 188 -19.30 -6.28 -3.68
CA ARG A 188 -20.70 -6.40 -3.24
C ARG A 188 -21.47 -5.08 -3.33
N GLU A 189 -20.86 -3.97 -2.92
CA GLU A 189 -21.50 -2.66 -3.03
C GLU A 189 -21.54 -2.16 -4.48
N TYR A 190 -20.58 -2.53 -5.34
CA TYR A 190 -20.69 -2.30 -6.79
C TYR A 190 -21.79 -3.14 -7.46
N CYS A 191 -22.11 -4.34 -6.96
CA CYS A 191 -23.26 -5.14 -7.39
C CYS A 191 -24.58 -4.45 -7.03
N LYS A 192 -24.78 -4.06 -5.76
CA LYS A 192 -25.96 -3.27 -5.33
C LYS A 192 -26.15 -1.98 -6.16
N ALA A 193 -25.04 -1.28 -6.43
CA ALA A 193 -25.08 -0.08 -7.29
C ALA A 193 -25.46 -0.39 -8.74
N ARG A 194 -25.07 -1.56 -9.25
CA ARG A 194 -25.48 -2.05 -10.57
C ARG A 194 -26.95 -2.46 -10.58
N GLU A 195 -27.43 -3.15 -9.56
CA GLU A 195 -28.84 -3.52 -9.40
C GLU A 195 -29.75 -2.29 -9.44
N LEU A 196 -29.40 -1.19 -8.78
CA LEU A 196 -30.18 0.06 -8.86
C LEU A 196 -30.19 0.67 -10.28
N VAL A 197 -29.08 0.57 -11.03
CA VAL A 197 -29.02 1.00 -12.44
C VAL A 197 -29.84 0.09 -13.36
N ASP A 198 -29.75 -1.24 -13.18
CA ASP A 198 -30.53 -2.20 -13.94
C ASP A 198 -32.04 -2.03 -13.65
N HIS A 199 -32.44 -1.80 -12.39
CA HIS A 199 -33.82 -1.43 -12.02
C HIS A 199 -34.28 -0.13 -12.69
N LEU A 200 -33.44 0.92 -12.75
CA LEU A 200 -33.81 2.18 -13.42
C LEU A 200 -34.12 1.96 -14.91
N ARG A 201 -33.36 1.07 -15.58
CA ARG A 201 -33.60 0.71 -16.98
C ARG A 201 -34.86 -0.14 -17.18
N THR A 202 -35.21 -1.03 -16.24
CA THR A 202 -36.28 -2.02 -16.45
C THR A 202 -37.61 -1.71 -15.76
N SER A 203 -37.73 -0.58 -15.06
CA SER A 203 -38.95 -0.24 -14.30
C SER A 203 -39.80 0.81 -15.03
N GLU A 204 -41.11 0.72 -14.84
CA GLU A 204 -42.09 1.71 -15.32
C GLU A 204 -41.82 3.13 -14.78
N PRO A 205 -42.20 4.21 -15.50
CA PRO A 205 -41.95 5.59 -15.10
C PRO A 205 -42.41 5.95 -13.68
N GLY A 206 -43.55 5.41 -13.23
CA GLY A 206 -44.06 5.62 -11.87
C GLY A 206 -43.16 5.09 -10.75
N ALA A 207 -42.21 4.19 -11.05
CA ALA A 207 -41.24 3.68 -10.08
C ALA A 207 -39.95 4.52 -10.02
N HIS A 208 -39.67 5.35 -11.03
CA HIS A 208 -38.40 6.08 -11.15
C HIS A 208 -38.09 6.98 -9.94
N PRO A 209 -39.03 7.77 -9.36
CA PRO A 209 -38.74 8.60 -8.19
C PRO A 209 -38.19 7.81 -6.99
N ASN A 210 -38.72 6.61 -6.74
CA ASN A 210 -38.29 5.73 -5.66
C ASN A 210 -36.91 5.10 -5.92
N ILE A 211 -36.57 4.84 -7.19
CA ILE A 211 -35.25 4.34 -7.58
C ILE A 211 -34.20 5.45 -7.46
N LEU A 212 -34.55 6.67 -7.91
CA LEU A 212 -33.72 7.86 -7.77
C LEU A 212 -33.43 8.21 -6.30
N ASP A 213 -34.42 8.10 -5.41
CA ASP A 213 -34.23 8.24 -3.95
C ASP A 213 -33.28 7.18 -3.38
N ARG A 214 -33.45 5.90 -3.75
CA ARG A 214 -32.53 4.82 -3.35
C ARG A 214 -31.10 5.07 -3.83
N MET A 215 -30.92 5.60 -5.05
CA MET A 215 -29.61 6.05 -5.54
C MET A 215 -29.00 7.15 -4.68
N ARG A 216 -29.78 8.17 -4.29
CA ARG A 216 -29.32 9.22 -3.34
C ARG A 216 -28.89 8.62 -2.00
N LYS A 217 -29.77 7.84 -1.35
CA LYS A 217 -29.52 7.22 -0.05
C LYS A 217 -28.28 6.30 -0.06
N MET A 218 -28.00 5.61 -1.17
CA MET A 218 -26.77 4.82 -1.29
C MET A 218 -25.49 5.69 -1.34
N ILE A 219 -25.48 6.80 -2.08
CA ILE A 219 -24.37 7.78 -2.05
C ILE A 219 -24.15 8.27 -0.62
N TYR A 220 -25.24 8.64 0.05
CA TYR A 220 -25.20 9.21 1.39
C TYR A 220 -24.64 8.23 2.44
N ARG A 221 -25.08 6.96 2.42
CA ARG A 221 -24.51 5.91 3.29
C ARG A 221 -23.00 5.76 3.08
N HIS A 222 -22.53 5.75 1.83
CA HIS A 222 -21.10 5.63 1.56
C HIS A 222 -20.29 6.85 1.99
N PHE A 223 -20.89 8.04 1.99
CA PHE A 223 -20.29 9.24 2.60
C PHE A 223 -20.18 9.09 4.12
N ALA A 224 -21.29 8.78 4.81
CA ALA A 224 -21.32 8.58 6.26
C ALA A 224 -20.30 7.52 6.71
N LEU A 225 -20.29 6.37 6.04
CA LEU A 225 -19.36 5.25 6.28
C LEU A 225 -17.89 5.67 6.13
N GLN A 226 -17.57 6.55 5.18
CA GLN A 226 -16.21 7.07 5.00
C GLN A 226 -15.81 8.01 6.16
N VAL A 227 -16.73 8.88 6.60
CA VAL A 227 -16.53 9.78 7.74
C VAL A 227 -16.35 9.00 9.04
N ILE A 228 -17.26 8.09 9.34
CA ILE A 228 -17.23 7.25 10.55
C ILE A 228 -15.94 6.43 10.63
N ARG A 229 -15.54 5.76 9.54
CA ARG A 229 -14.29 5.00 9.50
C ARG A 229 -13.07 5.88 9.75
N GLN A 230 -13.03 7.09 9.18
CA GLN A 230 -11.90 8.01 9.37
C GLN A 230 -11.80 8.48 10.83
N THR A 231 -12.92 8.88 11.44
CA THR A 231 -12.95 9.39 12.82
C THR A 231 -12.65 8.28 13.85
N CYS A 232 -13.21 7.08 13.68
CA CYS A 232 -12.98 5.98 14.60
C CYS A 232 -11.59 5.34 14.44
N SER A 233 -10.94 5.50 13.28
CA SER A 233 -9.53 5.10 13.10
C SER A 233 -8.55 5.97 13.90
N THR A 234 -8.96 7.14 14.38
CA THR A 234 -8.13 8.02 15.24
C THR A 234 -8.33 7.80 16.73
N ASN A 235 -9.52 7.36 17.17
CA ASN A 235 -9.83 7.04 18.58
C ASN A 235 -10.34 5.59 18.68
N PRO A 236 -9.46 4.60 18.95
CA PRO A 236 -9.82 3.18 18.98
C PRO A 236 -10.41 2.75 20.34
N THR A 237 -11.44 3.46 20.82
CA THR A 237 -11.97 3.36 22.19
C THR A 237 -12.95 2.20 22.41
N LEU A 238 -13.54 1.63 21.35
CA LEU A 238 -14.56 0.59 21.44
C LEU A 238 -14.28 -0.58 20.48
N GLY A 239 -14.46 -1.81 20.98
CA GLY A 239 -14.36 -3.06 20.21
C GLY A 239 -15.58 -3.33 19.33
N LEU A 240 -15.95 -2.38 18.47
CA LEU A 240 -17.14 -2.41 17.61
C LEU A 240 -17.00 -3.46 16.48
N GLY A 241 -17.30 -4.71 16.82
CA GLY A 241 -17.54 -5.78 15.86
C GLY A 241 -18.99 -5.83 15.35
N PRO A 242 -19.29 -6.74 14.40
CA PRO A 242 -20.66 -7.10 14.04
C PRO A 242 -21.43 -7.63 15.25
N GLY A 243 -22.73 -7.34 15.34
CA GLY A 243 -23.58 -7.68 16.49
C GLY A 243 -23.52 -6.69 17.66
N SER A 244 -23.11 -5.44 17.42
CA SER A 244 -23.20 -4.36 18.42
C SER A 244 -24.45 -3.49 18.19
N GLU A 245 -24.98 -2.85 19.24
CA GLU A 245 -26.17 -1.98 19.17
C GLU A 245 -25.99 -0.80 18.19
N HIS A 246 -24.74 -0.44 17.86
CA HIS A 246 -24.39 0.62 16.93
C HIS A 246 -23.96 0.11 15.54
N GLU A 247 -24.20 -1.16 15.18
CA GLU A 247 -23.83 -1.71 13.86
C GLU A 247 -24.46 -0.93 12.69
N SER A 248 -25.72 -0.51 12.83
CA SER A 248 -26.41 0.36 11.85
C SER A 248 -25.77 1.75 11.70
N ALA A 249 -25.18 2.27 12.78
CA ALA A 249 -24.42 3.51 12.75
C ALA A 249 -23.07 3.29 12.06
N TRP A 250 -22.35 2.24 12.46
CA TRP A 250 -21.03 1.85 11.93
C TRP A 250 -21.04 1.55 10.42
N GLU A 251 -22.11 0.94 9.90
CA GLU A 251 -22.36 0.74 8.46
C GLU A 251 -22.83 2.02 7.72
N GLY A 252 -23.07 3.13 8.43
CA GLY A 252 -23.43 4.44 7.85
C GLY A 252 -24.91 4.62 7.48
N TYR A 253 -25.83 3.73 7.90
CA TYR A 253 -27.26 3.86 7.56
C TYR A 253 -27.96 5.02 8.28
N GLN A 254 -27.42 5.47 9.42
CA GLN A 254 -28.02 6.55 10.21
C GLN A 254 -27.57 7.96 9.76
N GLY A 255 -26.66 8.07 8.78
CA GLY A 255 -26.15 9.36 8.33
C GLY A 255 -25.06 9.92 9.26
N LEU A 256 -25.06 11.23 9.51
CA LEU A 256 -24.09 11.91 10.38
C LEU A 256 -24.78 12.95 11.29
N SER A 257 -24.78 12.65 12.59
CA SER A 257 -25.24 13.53 13.66
C SER A 257 -24.19 13.61 14.77
N HIS A 258 -24.36 14.55 15.72
CA HIS A 258 -23.53 14.64 16.91
C HIS A 258 -23.56 13.34 17.73
N GLU A 259 -24.75 12.78 17.92
CA GLU A 259 -25.00 11.53 18.66
C GLU A 259 -24.31 10.32 18.02
N ILE A 260 -24.39 10.18 16.68
CA ILE A 260 -23.77 9.06 15.95
C ILE A 260 -22.25 9.03 16.15
N ILE A 261 -21.58 10.17 16.03
CA ILE A 261 -20.13 10.20 16.24
C ILE A 261 -19.79 10.01 17.73
N HIS A 262 -20.53 10.65 18.65
CA HIS A 262 -20.34 10.46 20.09
C HIS A 262 -20.47 9.00 20.54
N ALA A 263 -21.50 8.29 20.07
CA ALA A 263 -21.73 6.88 20.39
C ALA A 263 -20.65 5.94 19.82
N LEU A 264 -20.02 6.30 18.69
CA LEU A 264 -19.01 5.47 18.04
C LEU A 264 -17.57 5.76 18.50
N THR A 265 -17.28 6.94 19.04
CA THR A 265 -15.94 7.33 19.54
C THR A 265 -15.82 7.35 21.06
N GLY A 266 -16.92 7.56 21.79
CA GLY A 266 -16.93 7.88 23.22
C GLY A 266 -16.55 9.32 23.55
N GLU A 267 -16.37 10.20 22.55
CA GLU A 267 -16.02 11.63 22.74
C GLU A 267 -16.95 12.52 21.91
N PRO A 268 -17.45 13.65 22.45
CA PRO A 268 -18.39 14.52 21.73
C PRO A 268 -17.69 15.18 20.52
N PRO A 269 -18.27 15.10 19.30
CA PRO A 269 -17.65 15.66 18.12
C PRO A 269 -17.59 17.19 18.18
N PHE A 270 -16.39 17.75 18.28
CA PHE A 270 -16.19 19.19 18.37
C PHE A 270 -16.63 19.90 17.08
N LEU A 271 -17.65 20.75 17.22
CA LEU A 271 -18.31 21.43 16.10
C LEU A 271 -17.68 22.80 15.82
N SER A 272 -17.74 23.20 14.55
CA SER A 272 -17.47 24.55 14.07
C SER A 272 -18.73 25.16 13.47
N PHE A 273 -18.93 26.46 13.68
CA PHE A 273 -20.03 27.23 13.13
C PHE A 273 -19.51 28.10 11.98
N THR A 274 -20.06 27.94 10.78
CA THR A 274 -19.55 28.63 9.58
C THR A 274 -20.10 30.04 9.44
N ARG A 275 -19.54 31.01 10.20
CA ARG A 275 -19.88 32.44 10.05
C ARG A 275 -19.34 33.04 8.75
N LYS A 276 -18.14 32.63 8.30
CA LYS A 276 -17.58 32.94 6.98
C LYS A 276 -16.87 31.71 6.41
N GLY A 277 -17.41 31.14 5.33
CA GLY A 277 -16.70 30.11 4.56
C GLY A 277 -15.70 30.71 3.56
N PRO A 278 -14.68 29.96 3.11
CA PRO A 278 -13.90 30.37 1.95
C PRO A 278 -14.85 30.51 0.75
N HIS A 279 -14.88 31.70 0.14
CA HIS A 279 -15.96 32.16 -0.75
C HIS A 279 -16.33 31.20 -1.90
N LYS A 280 -15.43 30.31 -2.30
CA LYS A 280 -15.65 29.32 -3.36
C LYS A 280 -16.54 28.14 -2.94
N LEU A 281 -16.55 27.73 -1.67
CA LEU A 281 -17.17 26.46 -1.21
C LEU A 281 -18.58 26.62 -0.61
N GLY A 282 -19.26 27.75 -0.83
CA GLY A 282 -20.56 28.03 -0.23
C GLY A 282 -20.50 28.69 1.15
N LYS A 283 -21.54 29.44 1.48
CA LYS A 283 -21.66 30.18 2.75
C LYS A 283 -22.63 29.49 3.71
N ALA A 284 -23.78 29.05 3.21
CA ALA A 284 -24.78 28.35 3.99
C ALA A 284 -24.42 26.87 4.17
N TYR A 285 -25.03 26.22 5.16
CA TYR A 285 -24.84 24.78 5.38
C TYR A 285 -25.33 23.95 4.18
N HIS A 286 -26.45 24.33 3.56
CA HIS A 286 -26.97 23.64 2.38
C HIS A 286 -26.06 23.75 1.16
N ASP A 287 -25.41 24.90 0.94
CA ASP A 287 -24.38 25.06 -0.11
C ASP A 287 -23.26 24.03 0.08
N ARG A 288 -22.80 23.85 1.33
CA ARG A 288 -21.72 22.91 1.64
C ARG A 288 -22.15 21.46 1.52
N VAL A 289 -23.39 21.13 1.92
CA VAL A 289 -23.92 19.77 1.76
C VAL A 289 -24.11 19.42 0.27
N GLN A 290 -24.53 20.37 -0.59
CA GLN A 290 -24.54 20.20 -2.04
C GLN A 290 -23.11 20.06 -2.61
N GLY A 291 -22.19 20.93 -2.17
CA GLY A 291 -20.78 20.95 -2.57
C GLY A 291 -19.95 19.71 -2.20
N LEU A 292 -20.45 18.82 -1.35
CA LEU A 292 -19.88 17.48 -1.16
C LEU A 292 -20.07 16.58 -2.39
N PHE A 293 -21.13 16.82 -3.17
CA PHE A 293 -21.54 16.01 -4.31
C PHE A 293 -21.22 16.64 -5.66
N ASP A 294 -21.12 17.97 -5.78
CA ASP A 294 -20.83 18.65 -7.06
C ASP A 294 -19.44 18.33 -7.63
N TRP A 295 -19.32 18.29 -8.97
CA TRP A 295 -18.07 17.88 -9.66
C TRP A 295 -17.70 18.69 -10.91
N ASP A 296 -18.45 19.73 -11.23
CA ASP A 296 -18.33 20.61 -12.41
C ASP A 296 -18.62 22.09 -12.07
N ASP A 297 -18.70 22.40 -10.78
CA ASP A 297 -18.88 23.72 -10.18
C ASP A 297 -17.66 24.66 -10.33
N GLY A 298 -16.70 24.32 -11.18
CA GLY A 298 -15.42 25.02 -11.33
C GLY A 298 -14.44 24.81 -10.16
N ILE A 299 -14.78 23.98 -9.17
CA ILE A 299 -13.96 23.80 -7.97
C ILE A 299 -13.11 22.54 -8.12
N ALA A 300 -11.86 22.73 -8.54
CA ALA A 300 -10.83 21.69 -8.57
C ALA A 300 -10.61 21.11 -7.16
N ARG A 301 -11.08 19.88 -6.95
CA ARG A 301 -10.89 19.10 -5.72
C ARG A 301 -9.79 18.07 -5.95
N THR A 302 -8.88 17.89 -4.99
CA THR A 302 -7.76 16.93 -5.13
C THR A 302 -8.03 15.61 -4.41
N LEU A 303 -7.65 15.47 -3.14
CA LEU A 303 -7.54 14.16 -2.45
C LEU A 303 -8.89 13.42 -2.34
N TRP A 304 -10.00 14.15 -2.33
CA TRP A 304 -11.33 13.59 -2.08
C TRP A 304 -12.23 13.53 -3.31
N ASP A 305 -11.81 14.02 -4.48
CA ASP A 305 -12.65 13.94 -5.69
C ASP A 305 -12.90 12.49 -6.13
N HIS A 306 -11.89 11.64 -5.93
CA HIS A 306 -11.92 10.22 -6.26
C HIS A 306 -12.63 9.35 -5.19
N CYS A 307 -13.24 9.93 -4.16
CA CYS A 307 -13.94 9.15 -3.13
C CYS A 307 -15.14 8.37 -3.71
N TYR A 308 -15.37 7.16 -3.19
CA TYR A 308 -16.32 6.19 -3.76
C TYR A 308 -17.73 6.77 -3.93
N TYR A 309 -18.22 7.56 -2.97
CA TYR A 309 -19.55 8.17 -3.04
C TYR A 309 -19.67 9.19 -4.20
N ARG A 310 -18.61 9.92 -4.56
CA ARG A 310 -18.57 10.82 -5.72
C ARG A 310 -18.46 10.07 -7.04
N GLN A 311 -17.68 8.98 -7.08
CA GLN A 311 -17.66 8.07 -8.24
C GLN A 311 -19.05 7.46 -8.48
N LEU A 312 -19.74 7.06 -7.41
CA LEU A 312 -21.09 6.51 -7.45
C LEU A 312 -22.11 7.56 -7.93
N ALA A 313 -22.02 8.80 -7.45
CA ALA A 313 -22.88 9.90 -7.88
C ALA A 313 -22.70 10.23 -9.38
N ARG A 314 -21.45 10.31 -9.87
CA ARG A 314 -21.14 10.46 -11.30
C ARG A 314 -21.68 9.29 -12.14
N ARG A 315 -21.56 8.05 -11.65
CA ARG A 315 -22.08 6.84 -12.33
C ARG A 315 -23.60 6.82 -12.41
N TYR A 316 -24.30 7.23 -11.35
CA TYR A 316 -25.75 7.36 -11.38
C TYR A 316 -26.19 8.52 -12.29
N TYR A 317 -25.52 9.68 -12.25
CA TYR A 317 -25.81 10.77 -13.19
C TYR A 317 -25.74 10.31 -14.65
N ALA A 318 -24.64 9.69 -15.07
CA ALA A 318 -24.49 9.18 -16.45
C ALA A 318 -25.56 8.12 -16.80
N SER A 319 -25.96 7.29 -15.83
CA SER A 319 -27.06 6.34 -16.01
C SER A 319 -28.42 7.03 -16.17
N ILE A 320 -28.70 8.09 -15.41
CA ILE A 320 -29.95 8.85 -15.48
C ILE A 320 -29.99 9.65 -16.80
N GLU A 321 -28.89 10.27 -17.18
CA GLU A 321 -28.70 10.98 -18.45
C GLU A 321 -28.94 10.08 -19.66
N THR A 322 -28.51 8.81 -19.58
CA THR A 322 -28.71 7.81 -20.65
C THR A 322 -30.16 7.31 -20.76
N HIS A 323 -30.93 7.27 -19.67
CA HIS A 323 -32.25 6.58 -19.64
C HIS A 323 -33.46 7.52 -19.48
N LEU A 324 -33.30 8.63 -18.76
CA LEU A 324 -34.34 9.67 -18.56
C LEU A 324 -34.00 10.95 -19.33
N GLY A 325 -32.72 11.28 -19.44
CA GLY A 325 -32.20 12.43 -20.20
C GLY A 325 -31.45 13.43 -19.32
N ALA A 326 -30.74 14.37 -19.99
CA ALA A 326 -29.88 15.34 -19.33
C ALA A 326 -30.63 16.28 -18.36
N ALA A 327 -31.89 16.62 -18.65
CA ALA A 327 -32.71 17.46 -17.78
C ALA A 327 -32.97 16.79 -16.42
N ASP A 328 -33.39 15.52 -16.41
CA ASP A 328 -33.62 14.76 -15.19
C ASP A 328 -32.32 14.43 -14.46
N ALA A 329 -31.22 14.18 -15.18
CA ALA A 329 -29.90 13.97 -14.59
C ALA A 329 -29.40 15.22 -13.84
N GLN A 330 -29.53 16.39 -14.46
CA GLN A 330 -29.12 17.66 -13.85
C GLN A 330 -30.07 18.09 -12.73
N SER A 331 -31.39 17.84 -12.85
CA SER A 331 -32.37 18.02 -11.77
C SER A 331 -32.06 17.14 -10.56
N TRP A 332 -31.86 15.83 -10.79
CA TRP A 332 -31.49 14.88 -9.74
C TRP A 332 -30.19 15.29 -9.03
N LYS A 333 -29.17 15.67 -9.78
CA LYS A 333 -27.88 16.14 -9.24
C LYS A 333 -28.00 17.43 -8.41
N SER A 334 -28.71 18.43 -8.93
CA SER A 334 -28.97 19.71 -8.23
C SER A 334 -29.84 19.52 -6.99
N SER A 335 -30.49 18.35 -6.86
CA SER A 335 -31.27 17.98 -5.68
C SER A 335 -30.47 17.22 -4.61
N LEU A 336 -29.22 16.82 -4.87
CA LEU A 336 -28.44 15.95 -3.98
C LEU A 336 -28.18 16.56 -2.61
N GLY A 337 -27.95 17.87 -2.52
CA GLY A 337 -27.80 18.60 -1.27
C GLY A 337 -29.11 18.73 -0.51
N LYS A 338 -30.20 19.19 -1.15
CA LYS A 338 -31.52 19.34 -0.51
C LYS A 338 -32.01 18.03 0.11
N HIS A 339 -31.80 16.89 -0.56
CA HIS A 339 -32.20 15.57 -0.05
C HIS A 339 -31.19 14.95 0.94
N ALA A 340 -29.99 15.51 1.08
CA ALA A 340 -28.99 15.06 2.04
C ALA A 340 -29.11 15.75 3.42
N LEU A 341 -29.68 16.96 3.47
CA LEU A 341 -29.86 17.74 4.71
C LEU A 341 -30.52 16.97 5.87
N PRO A 342 -31.58 16.15 5.67
CA PRO A 342 -32.18 15.39 6.78
C PRO A 342 -31.24 14.35 7.39
N HIS A 343 -30.24 13.90 6.63
CA HIS A 343 -29.34 12.80 6.99
C HIS A 343 -27.94 13.25 7.41
N PHE A 344 -27.54 14.50 7.12
CA PHE A 344 -26.28 15.09 7.59
C PHE A 344 -26.56 16.38 8.35
N TRP A 345 -26.60 16.26 9.68
CA TRP A 345 -26.70 17.41 10.60
C TRP A 345 -25.32 17.96 10.97
N ILE A 346 -24.32 17.08 10.89
CA ILE A 346 -22.91 17.46 10.85
C ILE A 346 -22.26 16.90 9.59
N ILE A 347 -21.33 17.65 9.02
CA ILE A 347 -20.41 17.19 7.97
C ILE A 347 -18.97 17.47 8.43
N PRO A 348 -17.95 16.75 7.94
CA PRO A 348 -16.56 17.13 8.16
C PRO A 348 -16.31 18.58 7.75
N HIS A 349 -15.45 19.30 8.46
CA HIS A 349 -14.93 20.56 7.95
C HIS A 349 -13.97 20.25 6.81
N TYR A 350 -14.41 20.45 5.57
CA TYR A 350 -13.65 20.16 4.35
C TYR A 350 -13.20 21.45 3.65
N ASN A 351 -12.18 21.32 2.79
CA ASN A 351 -11.80 22.34 1.82
C ASN A 351 -11.59 21.72 0.42
N MET A 352 -11.03 22.47 -0.53
CA MET A 352 -10.78 21.97 -1.89
C MET A 352 -9.82 20.76 -1.91
N HIS A 353 -8.89 20.69 -0.95
CA HIS A 353 -7.80 19.70 -0.95
C HIS A 353 -8.13 18.48 -0.09
N SER A 354 -8.69 18.67 1.11
CA SER A 354 -9.01 17.61 2.08
C SER A 354 -10.48 17.59 2.50
N LEU A 355 -11.04 16.38 2.61
CA LEU A 355 -12.35 16.15 3.22
C LEU A 355 -12.33 16.34 4.75
N PHE A 356 -11.16 16.22 5.39
CA PHE A 356 -11.00 16.38 6.85
C PHE A 356 -9.89 17.39 7.13
N THR A 357 -10.26 18.66 7.19
CA THR A 357 -9.35 19.72 7.62
C THR A 357 -9.33 19.82 9.14
N ARG A 358 -8.14 20.03 9.72
CA ARG A 358 -7.98 20.35 11.13
C ARG A 358 -7.70 21.85 11.23
N LEU A 359 -8.61 22.62 11.80
CA LEU A 359 -8.37 24.03 12.09
C LEU A 359 -7.17 24.13 13.06
N PRO A 360 -6.13 24.95 12.75
CA PRO A 360 -4.96 25.09 13.61
C PRO A 360 -5.29 25.83 14.90
N LYS A 361 -4.40 25.70 15.90
CA LYS A 361 -4.53 26.41 17.18
C LYS A 361 -4.35 27.92 16.99
N GLY A 362 -5.28 28.72 17.47
CA GLY A 362 -4.99 30.11 17.81
C GLY A 362 -4.06 30.17 19.02
N PRO A 363 -3.12 31.15 19.11
CA PRO A 363 -2.34 31.34 20.32
C PRO A 363 -3.26 31.67 21.51
N ASN A 364 -2.95 31.10 22.68
CA ASN A 364 -3.62 31.32 23.97
C ASN A 364 -5.07 30.80 24.16
N GLN A 365 -5.56 29.83 23.37
CA GLN A 365 -6.75 29.04 23.76
C GLN A 365 -6.46 27.54 23.95
N LEU A 366 -6.92 27.00 25.08
CA LEU A 366 -6.83 25.57 25.47
C LEU A 366 -7.95 24.70 24.88
N ASN A 367 -8.61 25.15 23.80
CA ASN A 367 -9.78 24.49 23.22
C ASN A 367 -9.41 23.39 22.20
N PRO A 368 -10.22 22.32 22.10
CA PRO A 368 -9.96 21.17 21.23
C PRO A 368 -10.16 21.46 19.73
N VAL A 369 -9.55 20.62 18.90
CA VAL A 369 -9.67 20.66 17.43
C VAL A 369 -11.14 20.46 17.03
N ARG A 370 -11.67 21.30 16.13
CA ARG A 370 -13.06 21.25 15.63
C ARG A 370 -13.15 20.63 14.21
N PRO A 371 -13.25 19.29 14.05
CA PRO A 371 -13.21 18.63 12.74
C PRO A 371 -14.57 18.59 12.00
N PHE A 372 -15.67 19.04 12.59
CA PHE A 372 -17.01 19.02 11.98
C PHE A 372 -17.60 20.42 11.82
N ILE A 373 -18.52 20.58 10.87
CA ILE A 373 -19.41 21.75 10.69
C ILE A 373 -20.81 21.31 11.11
N SER A 374 -21.49 22.15 11.91
CA SER A 374 -22.90 21.95 12.27
C SER A 374 -23.84 22.65 11.29
N GLY A 375 -24.98 22.02 10.99
CA GLY A 375 -26.12 22.67 10.32
C GLY A 375 -26.99 23.51 11.25
N ILE A 376 -26.77 23.43 12.56
CA ILE A 376 -27.53 24.15 13.58
C ILE A 376 -26.90 25.51 13.84
N HIS A 377 -27.63 26.60 13.58
CA HIS A 377 -27.34 27.92 14.16
C HIS A 377 -28.64 28.63 14.55
N GLN A 378 -28.54 29.57 15.49
CA GLN A 378 -29.60 29.83 16.46
C GLN A 378 -30.35 31.15 16.22
N TRP A 379 -31.67 31.15 16.45
CA TRP A 379 -32.50 32.36 16.47
C TRP A 379 -32.19 33.25 17.70
N ARG A 380 -31.84 34.52 17.46
CA ARG A 380 -32.41 35.71 18.14
C ARG A 380 -32.52 36.81 17.07
N LYS A 381 -33.70 37.38 16.79
CA LYS A 381 -34.30 38.54 17.50
C LYS A 381 -33.31 39.72 17.48
N TRP A 382 -33.56 40.88 16.86
CA TRP A 382 -34.77 41.52 16.29
C TRP A 382 -34.62 41.61 14.73
N GLU A 383 -35.55 41.99 13.85
CA GLU A 383 -36.78 42.81 13.92
C GLU A 383 -37.98 42.13 13.19
N GLU A 384 -38.95 42.90 12.68
CA GLU A 384 -40.31 42.47 12.27
C GLU A 384 -40.39 41.84 10.85
N ASP A 385 -40.29 40.51 10.74
CA ASP A 385 -40.62 39.74 9.52
C ASP A 385 -41.32 38.40 9.88
N MET A 386 -42.65 38.44 10.01
CA MET A 386 -43.50 37.32 10.47
C MET A 386 -44.01 36.41 9.34
N ASP A 387 -43.25 36.23 8.25
CA ASP A 387 -43.61 35.28 7.20
C ASP A 387 -43.23 33.83 7.57
N LEU A 388 -44.22 33.11 8.09
CA LEU A 388 -44.12 31.70 8.49
C LEU A 388 -44.04 30.70 7.30
N CYS A 389 -44.17 31.17 6.06
CA CYS A 389 -44.32 30.30 4.88
C CYS A 389 -43.01 29.90 4.18
N ARG A 390 -41.83 30.28 4.69
CA ARG A 390 -40.55 30.05 4.00
C ARG A 390 -39.89 28.72 4.39
N GLU A 391 -39.71 27.83 3.41
CA GLU A 391 -39.04 26.52 3.57
C GLU A 391 -37.55 26.62 3.99
N ASP A 392 -36.91 27.78 3.86
CA ASP A 392 -35.45 27.95 4.04
C ASP A 392 -34.98 28.07 5.50
N ARG A 393 -35.91 28.07 6.48
CA ARG A 393 -35.63 28.38 7.91
C ARG A 393 -35.77 27.20 8.90
N TRP A 394 -36.05 25.97 8.45
CA TRP A 394 -36.38 24.84 9.34
C TRP A 394 -35.25 23.80 9.48
N LEU A 395 -34.44 23.90 10.55
CA LEU A 395 -33.56 22.82 11.06
C LEU A 395 -33.58 22.77 12.59
N LEU A 396 -34.73 22.36 13.15
CA LEU A 396 -34.89 21.97 14.55
C LEU A 396 -35.40 20.53 14.61
N GLY A 397 -34.85 19.75 15.55
CA GLY A 397 -34.95 18.29 15.74
C GLY A 397 -36.10 17.50 15.09
N GLY A 398 -35.74 16.40 14.41
CA GLY A 398 -36.69 15.36 13.98
C GLY A 398 -36.00 14.05 13.60
N ASN A 399 -36.54 12.90 14.02
CA ASN A 399 -35.96 11.55 13.85
C ASN A 399 -35.98 11.01 12.39
N VAL A 400 -35.42 11.75 11.42
CA VAL A 400 -35.44 11.43 9.99
C VAL A 400 -34.26 10.52 9.59
N TYR A 401 -34.23 9.33 10.20
CA TYR A 401 -33.37 8.22 9.76
C TYR A 401 -33.67 7.83 8.30
N MET A 402 -32.80 7.02 7.67
CA MET A 402 -33.00 6.52 6.31
C MET A 402 -34.11 5.44 6.22
N SER A 403 -35.35 5.86 6.44
CA SER A 403 -36.53 5.01 6.25
C SER A 403 -36.70 4.62 4.77
N GLY A 404 -37.15 3.38 4.55
CA GLY A 404 -37.18 2.73 3.24
C GLY A 404 -37.00 1.19 3.30
N PHE A 405 -36.52 0.67 4.43
CA PHE A 405 -36.73 -0.70 4.92
C PHE A 405 -37.41 -0.64 6.31
N PRO A 406 -38.02 -1.73 6.81
CA PRO A 406 -39.19 -1.60 7.70
C PRO A 406 -38.90 -1.45 9.21
N VAL A 407 -39.38 -0.33 9.76
CA VAL A 407 -40.23 -0.20 10.98
C VAL A 407 -39.83 -0.97 12.25
N SER A 408 -39.42 -0.24 13.31
CA SER A 408 -40.27 -0.06 14.51
C SER A 408 -39.74 0.99 15.53
N LEU A 409 -40.63 1.88 15.98
CA LEU A 409 -40.71 2.59 17.27
C LEU A 409 -39.61 3.63 17.70
N LEU A 410 -40.08 4.70 18.39
CA LEU A 410 -39.39 5.86 19.00
C LEU A 410 -39.89 6.00 20.49
N PRO A 411 -39.58 7.01 21.36
CA PRO A 411 -38.82 8.30 21.24
C PRO A 411 -37.94 8.58 22.53
N GLU A 412 -37.56 9.76 23.10
CA GLU A 412 -37.30 11.18 22.71
C GLU A 412 -36.44 11.91 23.81
N GLU A 413 -35.98 13.15 23.55
CA GLU A 413 -35.66 14.27 24.51
C GLU A 413 -34.47 14.16 25.53
N ALA A 414 -33.71 15.21 25.95
CA ALA A 414 -33.62 16.65 25.58
C ALA A 414 -32.35 17.45 26.09
N ALA A 415 -31.96 18.51 25.33
CA ALA A 415 -31.55 19.91 25.70
C ALA A 415 -30.18 20.41 26.32
N GLY A 416 -29.63 21.49 25.69
CA GLY A 416 -28.85 22.63 26.27
C GLY A 416 -27.32 22.73 25.99
N ALA A 417 -26.59 23.88 25.93
CA ALA A 417 -26.81 25.35 25.73
C ALA A 417 -25.44 26.13 25.85
N GLU A 418 -25.04 27.29 25.28
CA GLU A 418 -25.48 28.16 24.14
C GLU A 418 -24.30 28.63 23.20
N THR A 419 -23.21 29.30 23.67
CA THR A 419 -22.25 30.11 22.83
C THR A 419 -20.77 29.55 22.77
N ASP A 420 -19.67 30.13 22.22
CA ASP A 420 -19.25 31.51 21.83
C ASP A 420 -18.31 31.62 20.56
N THR A 421 -17.50 32.70 20.41
CA THR A 421 -17.23 33.42 19.12
C THR A 421 -15.78 33.50 18.53
N ASP A 422 -15.32 34.67 17.99
CA ASP A 422 -14.35 34.89 16.87
C ASP A 422 -13.33 36.07 17.12
N GLU A 423 -12.38 36.57 16.29
CA GLU A 423 -11.87 36.30 14.90
C GLU A 423 -10.28 36.30 14.82
N ALA A 424 -9.54 37.12 14.03
CA ALA A 424 -8.09 36.86 13.65
C ALA A 424 -7.23 38.02 12.99
N SER A 425 -5.99 37.72 12.51
CA SER A 425 -5.12 38.56 11.62
C SER A 425 -4.17 37.73 10.67
N LEU A 426 -3.39 38.38 9.77
CA LEU A 426 -2.70 37.79 8.56
C LEU A 426 -1.17 37.57 8.67
N GLN A 427 -0.56 36.70 7.81
CA GLN A 427 0.84 36.23 7.89
C GLN A 427 1.52 35.86 6.53
N THR A 428 2.86 35.79 6.49
CA THR A 428 3.76 35.54 5.31
C THR A 428 4.79 34.42 5.56
N PHE A 429 5.41 33.81 4.52
CA PHE A 429 6.26 32.60 4.63
C PHE A 429 7.53 32.59 3.75
N SER A 430 8.55 31.80 4.12
CA SER A 430 9.80 31.55 3.35
C SER A 430 10.42 30.16 3.66
N ILE A 431 11.47 29.76 2.91
CA ILE A 431 12.27 28.55 3.12
C ILE A 431 13.34 28.78 4.20
N ASP A 432 13.39 27.90 5.21
CA ASP A 432 14.47 27.87 6.21
C ASP A 432 14.92 26.42 6.52
N PHE A 433 16.18 26.12 6.19
CA PHE A 433 16.83 24.84 6.47
C PHE A 433 17.31 24.68 7.92
N GLY A 434 17.31 25.75 8.71
CA GLY A 434 17.92 25.84 10.04
C GLY A 434 19.43 26.15 10.00
N TYR A 435 19.97 26.56 8.85
CA TYR A 435 21.39 26.78 8.59
C TYR A 435 21.60 27.99 7.68
N SER A 436 22.70 28.71 7.87
CA SER A 436 23.18 29.68 6.88
C SER A 436 23.67 28.97 5.62
N ILE A 437 23.49 29.60 4.46
CA ILE A 437 24.12 29.21 3.19
C ILE A 437 25.15 30.30 2.85
N PRO A 438 26.43 29.98 2.54
CA PRO A 438 27.02 28.64 2.43
C PRO A 438 27.03 27.86 3.75
N PHE A 439 26.90 26.53 3.65
CA PHE A 439 26.86 25.64 4.81
C PHE A 439 28.25 25.53 5.44
N THR A 440 28.37 26.03 6.68
CA THR A 440 29.61 26.02 7.47
C THR A 440 29.74 24.81 8.40
N GLU A 441 28.66 24.03 8.58
CA GLU A 441 28.67 22.77 9.31
C GLU A 441 27.81 21.69 8.61
N VAL A 442 28.07 20.41 8.90
CA VAL A 442 27.23 19.30 8.40
C VAL A 442 25.84 19.36 9.05
N PRO A 443 24.73 19.43 8.29
CA PRO A 443 23.39 19.51 8.84
C PRO A 443 23.01 18.35 9.76
N ARG A 444 22.21 18.65 10.79
CA ARG A 444 21.81 17.70 11.85
C ARG A 444 21.17 16.40 11.31
N THR A 445 20.33 16.49 10.27
CA THR A 445 19.70 15.32 9.62
C THR A 445 20.73 14.32 9.07
N ILE A 446 21.89 14.81 8.64
CA ILE A 446 23.01 14.00 8.13
C ILE A 446 23.84 13.46 9.31
N LYS A 447 24.14 14.28 10.33
CA LYS A 447 24.80 13.83 11.57
C LYS A 447 24.05 12.67 12.25
N GLU A 448 22.74 12.85 12.50
CA GLU A 448 21.88 11.81 13.07
C GLU A 448 21.81 10.55 12.20
N GLY A 449 21.85 10.70 10.86
CA GLY A 449 21.86 9.57 9.95
C GLY A 449 23.18 8.78 9.98
N LEU A 450 24.30 9.46 10.22
CA LEU A 450 25.61 8.82 10.36
C LEU A 450 25.69 8.10 11.70
N ASP A 451 25.23 8.70 12.79
CA ASP A 451 25.09 8.01 14.08
C ASP A 451 24.18 6.78 13.99
N PHE A 452 23.12 6.86 13.19
CA PHE A 452 22.29 5.69 12.89
C PHE A 452 23.05 4.62 12.08
N THR A 453 23.91 4.98 11.10
CA THR A 453 24.79 3.99 10.44
C THR A 453 25.84 3.40 11.38
N ARG A 454 26.40 4.18 12.30
CA ARG A 454 27.32 3.72 13.36
C ARG A 454 26.63 2.65 14.21
N GLN A 455 25.40 2.91 14.64
CA GLN A 455 24.58 1.95 15.41
C GLN A 455 24.26 0.67 14.60
N ILE A 456 23.80 0.78 13.35
CA ILE A 456 23.47 -0.36 12.48
C ILE A 456 24.67 -1.27 12.25
N TYR A 457 25.87 -0.71 12.10
CA TYR A 457 27.07 -1.45 11.72
C TYR A 457 28.07 -1.71 12.85
N ALA A 458 27.78 -1.27 14.09
CA ALA A 458 28.65 -1.45 15.27
C ALA A 458 29.11 -2.91 15.47
N SER A 459 28.19 -3.88 15.31
CA SER A 459 28.47 -5.33 15.35
C SER A 459 28.47 -5.99 13.97
N GLY A 460 28.47 -5.18 12.90
CA GLY A 460 28.14 -5.59 11.54
C GLY A 460 29.28 -5.45 10.52
N ASN A 461 28.94 -5.05 9.30
CA ASN A 461 29.88 -4.97 8.19
C ASN A 461 30.74 -3.69 8.27
N GLN A 462 31.81 -3.72 9.06
CA GLN A 462 32.69 -2.58 9.32
C GLN A 462 33.16 -1.82 8.06
N LYS A 463 33.35 -2.52 6.93
CA LYS A 463 33.70 -1.88 5.65
C LYS A 463 32.60 -0.95 5.09
N VAL A 464 31.32 -1.24 5.38
CA VAL A 464 30.20 -0.36 4.99
C VAL A 464 30.18 0.89 5.88
N LEU A 465 30.49 0.75 7.17
CA LEU A 465 30.63 1.88 8.08
C LEU A 465 31.81 2.78 7.66
N ALA A 466 32.99 2.19 7.41
CA ALA A 466 34.16 2.92 6.93
C ALA A 466 33.88 3.74 5.65
N HIS A 467 33.00 3.25 4.76
CA HIS A 467 32.57 4.02 3.58
C HIS A 467 31.72 5.25 3.94
N TYR A 468 30.82 5.13 4.93
CA TYR A 468 30.01 6.26 5.40
C TYR A 468 30.83 7.28 6.20
N GLU A 469 31.77 6.83 7.04
CA GLU A 469 32.73 7.73 7.71
C GLU A 469 33.62 8.47 6.70
N HIS A 470 34.08 7.79 5.64
CA HIS A 470 34.83 8.41 4.56
C HIS A 470 33.98 9.40 3.74
N ALA A 471 32.69 9.11 3.56
CA ALA A 471 31.75 10.06 2.96
C ALA A 471 31.49 11.29 3.86
N HIS A 472 31.51 11.12 5.19
CA HIS A 472 31.45 12.25 6.13
C HIS A 472 32.70 13.12 6.05
N GLY A 473 33.89 12.52 6.14
CA GLY A 473 35.16 13.25 6.00
C GLY A 473 35.42 13.82 4.60
N CYS A 474 34.67 13.37 3.60
CA CYS A 474 34.54 14.00 2.28
C CYS A 474 33.64 15.25 2.36
N LEU A 475 32.45 15.12 2.94
CA LEU A 475 31.51 16.24 3.14
C LEU A 475 32.11 17.37 3.99
N GLU A 476 32.76 17.07 5.11
CA GLU A 476 33.40 18.05 6.00
C GLU A 476 34.47 18.89 5.30
N LYS A 477 35.18 18.31 4.31
CA LYS A 477 36.18 19.01 3.49
C LYS A 477 35.59 19.81 2.33
N ALA A 478 34.31 19.60 2.03
CA ALA A 478 33.59 20.25 0.94
C ALA A 478 32.67 21.39 1.41
N LEU A 479 32.50 21.58 2.72
CA LEU A 479 31.74 22.70 3.28
C LEU A 479 32.31 24.04 2.79
N GLY A 480 31.43 24.91 2.28
CA GLY A 480 31.80 26.17 1.60
C GLY A 480 32.03 26.06 0.08
N ASP A 481 32.07 24.86 -0.51
CA ASP A 481 31.98 24.67 -1.96
C ASP A 481 30.53 24.93 -2.43
N PRO A 482 30.27 25.83 -3.40
CA PRO A 482 28.93 26.06 -3.94
C PRO A 482 28.20 24.80 -4.40
N LEU A 483 28.89 23.83 -4.98
CA LEU A 483 28.30 22.55 -5.40
C LEU A 483 27.96 21.66 -4.20
N CYS A 484 28.70 21.77 -3.10
CA CYS A 484 28.34 21.14 -1.83
C CYS A 484 27.12 21.81 -1.18
N ASP A 485 26.96 23.14 -1.28
CA ASP A 485 25.73 23.81 -0.83
C ASP A 485 24.50 23.27 -1.59
N LEU A 486 24.59 23.17 -2.92
CA LEU A 486 23.49 22.63 -3.74
C LEU A 486 23.16 21.18 -3.37
N LEU A 487 24.18 20.35 -3.16
CA LEU A 487 24.02 18.99 -2.66
C LEU A 487 23.23 18.97 -1.34
N LEU A 488 23.58 19.85 -0.40
CA LEU A 488 22.90 19.94 0.90
C LEU A 488 21.47 20.50 0.79
N MET A 489 21.23 21.51 -0.05
CA MET A 489 19.87 22.03 -0.34
C MET A 489 18.97 20.91 -0.89
N ILE A 490 19.44 20.17 -1.91
CA ILE A 490 18.71 19.05 -2.51
C ILE A 490 18.47 17.95 -1.47
N VAL A 491 19.48 17.55 -0.69
CA VAL A 491 19.35 16.51 0.34
C VAL A 491 18.35 16.91 1.43
N LEU A 492 18.40 18.14 1.91
CA LEU A 492 17.50 18.61 2.97
C LEU A 492 16.07 18.74 2.45
N THR A 493 15.83 19.33 1.28
CA THR A 493 14.49 19.39 0.69
C THR A 493 13.92 17.99 0.43
N PHE A 494 14.67 17.11 -0.23
CA PHE A 494 14.24 15.74 -0.53
C PHE A 494 13.90 14.90 0.72
N THR A 495 14.54 15.19 1.86
CA THR A 495 14.30 14.46 3.13
C THR A 495 13.43 15.21 4.15
N SER A 496 13.10 16.49 3.89
CA SER A 496 12.10 17.26 4.64
C SER A 496 10.69 16.72 4.43
N SER A 497 10.42 16.12 3.27
CA SER A 497 9.13 15.54 2.86
C SER A 497 8.55 14.55 3.90
N THR A 498 7.23 14.59 4.12
CA THR A 498 6.52 13.66 5.02
C THR A 498 6.42 12.24 4.46
N ASP A 499 6.17 12.12 3.15
CA ASP A 499 6.30 10.86 2.39
C ASP A 499 7.72 10.74 1.82
N THR A 500 8.25 9.53 1.67
CA THR A 500 9.56 9.34 1.00
C THR A 500 9.39 9.46 -0.51
N PRO A 501 10.03 10.42 -1.21
CA PRO A 501 9.85 10.56 -2.65
C PRO A 501 10.38 9.32 -3.39
N ALA A 502 9.56 8.78 -4.29
CA ALA A 502 9.90 7.61 -5.10
C ALA A 502 9.66 7.89 -6.58
N LEU A 503 10.42 7.21 -7.45
CA LEU A 503 10.30 7.32 -8.90
C LEU A 503 10.01 5.92 -9.47
N PRO A 504 8.74 5.53 -9.65
CA PRO A 504 8.35 4.18 -10.08
C PRO A 504 8.86 3.80 -11.47
N GLN A 505 8.87 2.51 -11.76
CA GLN A 505 9.19 2.03 -13.11
C GLN A 505 8.17 2.57 -14.12
N ASN A 506 8.67 2.97 -15.29
CA ASN A 506 7.90 3.58 -16.39
C ASN A 506 7.22 4.94 -16.09
N LYS A 507 7.45 5.60 -14.95
CA LYS A 507 6.95 6.97 -14.65
C LYS A 507 8.05 8.01 -14.64
N SER A 508 7.74 9.24 -15.05
CA SER A 508 8.68 10.39 -15.14
C SER A 508 8.76 11.26 -13.88
N ASN A 509 7.70 11.28 -13.07
CA ASN A 509 7.52 12.22 -11.96
C ASN A 509 7.70 11.51 -10.62
N PHE A 510 8.03 12.27 -9.57
CA PHE A 510 8.04 11.72 -8.21
C PHE A 510 6.62 11.43 -7.72
N GLU A 511 6.48 10.35 -6.97
CA GLU A 511 5.25 9.93 -6.30
C GLU A 511 5.54 9.60 -4.83
N PRO A 512 4.54 9.67 -3.93
CA PRO A 512 4.69 9.23 -2.54
C PRO A 512 5.05 7.74 -2.48
N GLY A 513 6.27 7.46 -2.02
CA GLY A 513 6.74 6.11 -1.73
C GLY A 513 6.47 5.69 -0.28
N PRO A 514 6.65 4.40 0.04
CA PRO A 514 6.53 3.90 1.41
C PRO A 514 7.54 4.64 2.32
N ARG A 515 7.04 5.16 3.44
CA ARG A 515 7.80 5.94 4.43
C ARG A 515 9.04 5.17 4.92
N ARG A 516 10.21 5.80 4.81
CA ARG A 516 11.50 5.28 5.29
C ARG A 516 12.05 6.13 6.43
N ASN A 517 13.13 5.67 7.06
CA ASN A 517 13.92 6.53 7.95
C ASN A 517 14.56 7.67 7.10
N GLY A 518 14.21 8.92 7.42
CA GLY A 518 14.67 10.10 6.67
C GLY A 518 16.14 10.46 6.88
N GLN A 519 16.70 10.18 8.06
CA GLN A 519 18.11 10.46 8.38
C GLN A 519 19.04 9.54 7.56
N LEU A 520 18.71 8.24 7.53
CA LEU A 520 19.41 7.25 6.72
C LEU A 520 19.20 7.46 5.22
N LEU A 521 18.03 7.98 4.81
CA LEU A 521 17.78 8.43 3.43
C LEU A 521 18.69 9.61 3.06
N ALA A 522 18.84 10.61 3.94
CA ALA A 522 19.69 11.79 3.71
C ALA A 522 21.15 11.39 3.52
N VAL A 523 21.70 10.56 4.43
CA VAL A 523 23.08 10.07 4.34
C VAL A 523 23.29 9.18 3.11
N THR A 524 22.30 8.36 2.73
CA THR A 524 22.38 7.56 1.49
C THR A 524 22.37 8.46 0.25
N LEU A 525 21.57 9.53 0.22
CA LEU A 525 21.52 10.46 -0.92
C LEU A 525 22.81 11.27 -1.03
N MET A 526 23.24 11.91 0.07
CA MET A 526 24.52 12.63 0.19
C MET A 526 25.70 11.77 -0.27
N THR A 527 25.84 10.56 0.27
CA THR A 527 26.94 9.65 -0.08
C THR A 527 26.97 9.35 -1.58
N ARG A 528 25.80 9.16 -2.21
CA ARG A 528 25.69 8.89 -3.64
C ARG A 528 25.95 10.11 -4.52
N MET A 529 25.62 11.31 -4.05
CA MET A 529 25.87 12.56 -4.77
C MET A 529 27.36 12.91 -4.74
N LEU A 530 28.02 12.76 -3.57
CA LEU A 530 29.46 12.96 -3.43
C LEU A 530 30.31 12.05 -4.31
N TRP A 531 29.85 10.83 -4.63
CA TRP A 531 30.56 9.95 -5.58
C TRP A 531 30.75 10.60 -6.95
N PHE A 532 29.78 11.39 -7.43
CA PHE A 532 29.87 12.04 -8.74
C PHE A 532 30.53 13.43 -8.66
N LEU A 533 30.49 14.09 -7.50
CA LEU A 533 31.10 15.41 -7.29
C LEU A 533 32.62 15.34 -7.04
N TYR A 534 33.06 14.39 -6.21
CA TYR A 534 34.48 14.15 -5.94
C TYR A 534 34.85 12.68 -6.23
N PRO A 535 34.70 12.20 -7.48
CA PRO A 535 34.94 10.80 -7.84
C PRO A 535 36.37 10.35 -7.50
N GLN A 536 37.34 11.26 -7.54
CA GLN A 536 38.75 11.05 -7.16
C GLN A 536 38.96 10.76 -5.67
N TRP A 537 37.98 11.02 -4.80
CA TRP A 537 38.04 10.69 -3.37
C TRP A 537 37.39 9.35 -3.02
N PHE A 538 36.79 8.63 -3.98
CA PHE A 538 36.15 7.33 -3.71
C PHE A 538 36.76 6.19 -4.55
N PRO A 539 36.98 5.00 -3.98
CA PRO A 539 37.44 3.84 -4.73
C PRO A 539 36.34 3.31 -5.68
N TRP A 540 36.64 3.23 -6.98
CA TRP A 540 35.68 2.77 -7.99
C TRP A 540 35.82 1.28 -8.34
N ASP A 541 37.03 0.83 -8.65
CA ASP A 541 37.27 -0.53 -9.15
C ASP A 541 37.45 -1.59 -8.05
N ARG A 542 38.17 -1.26 -6.98
CA ARG A 542 38.60 -2.19 -5.91
C ARG A 542 38.51 -1.51 -4.55
N ASP A 543 38.24 -2.28 -3.49
CA ASP A 543 38.25 -1.78 -2.11
C ASP A 543 39.60 -1.11 -1.78
N ASP A 544 39.56 0.05 -1.13
CA ASP A 544 40.75 0.72 -0.59
C ASP A 544 40.83 0.45 0.93
N GLY A 545 41.65 -0.54 1.29
CA GLY A 545 41.76 -1.03 2.66
C GLY A 545 40.41 -1.49 3.23
N MET A 546 39.84 -0.68 4.11
CA MET A 546 38.50 -0.90 4.69
C MET A 546 37.35 -0.23 3.93
N ILE A 547 37.63 0.76 3.07
CA ILE A 547 36.62 1.44 2.25
C ILE A 547 36.23 0.52 1.10
N LEU A 548 34.93 0.38 0.84
CA LEU A 548 34.43 -0.48 -0.24
C LEU A 548 34.53 0.22 -1.59
N CYS A 549 34.77 -0.52 -2.67
CA CYS A 549 34.55 0.09 -3.98
C CYS A 549 33.08 0.46 -4.17
N VAL A 550 32.79 1.55 -4.88
CA VAL A 550 31.40 2.03 -5.13
C VAL A 550 30.50 0.91 -5.65
N SER A 551 31.04 0.00 -6.49
CA SER A 551 30.29 -1.14 -7.02
C SER A 551 29.89 -2.18 -5.95
N GLU A 552 30.65 -2.34 -4.87
CA GLU A 552 30.33 -3.21 -3.72
C GLU A 552 29.50 -2.48 -2.66
N MET A 553 29.77 -1.19 -2.43
CA MET A 553 28.97 -0.36 -1.52
C MET A 553 27.50 -0.35 -1.93
N ILE A 554 27.20 -0.15 -3.23
CA ILE A 554 25.82 -0.23 -3.76
C ILE A 554 25.14 -1.59 -3.46
N LYS A 555 25.89 -2.70 -3.53
CA LYS A 555 25.37 -4.06 -3.26
C LYS A 555 25.09 -4.31 -1.77
N LYS A 556 25.66 -3.49 -0.86
CA LYS A 556 25.54 -3.64 0.59
C LYS A 556 24.65 -2.58 1.25
N MET A 557 24.62 -1.34 0.75
CA MET A 557 23.63 -0.32 1.11
C MET A 557 22.21 -0.91 1.04
N GLY A 558 21.88 -1.63 -0.04
CA GLY A 558 20.60 -2.30 -0.28
C GLY A 558 20.20 -3.44 0.68
N LYS A 559 20.91 -3.66 1.80
CA LYS A 559 20.74 -4.82 2.69
C LYS A 559 20.52 -4.50 4.18
N VAL A 560 20.38 -3.24 4.59
CA VAL A 560 19.97 -2.93 5.97
C VAL A 560 18.57 -3.51 6.22
N VAL A 561 18.43 -4.22 7.34
CA VAL A 561 17.15 -4.59 7.95
C VAL A 561 17.17 -3.96 9.32
N LEU A 562 16.19 -3.10 9.62
CA LEU A 562 16.07 -2.51 10.95
C LEU A 562 15.29 -3.44 11.86
N LEU A 563 15.91 -3.80 12.98
CA LEU A 563 15.24 -4.42 14.12
C LEU A 563 14.87 -3.30 15.09
N SER A 564 13.57 -3.07 15.26
CA SER A 564 12.98 -2.18 16.26
C SER A 564 11.61 -2.74 16.65
N ASP A 565 11.25 -2.70 17.93
CA ASP A 565 10.38 -3.69 18.59
C ASP A 565 8.86 -3.59 18.33
N THR A 566 8.45 -3.31 17.09
CA THR A 566 7.07 -3.47 16.61
C THR A 566 7.06 -4.36 15.35
N MET A 567 6.61 -5.61 15.49
CA MET A 567 6.88 -6.70 14.54
C MET A 567 6.04 -6.63 13.23
N THR A 568 6.27 -5.61 12.41
CA THR A 568 5.69 -5.47 11.06
C THR A 568 6.64 -6.09 10.02
N MET A 569 6.56 -7.41 9.84
CA MET A 569 7.38 -8.17 8.89
C MET A 569 7.02 -7.86 7.42
N LEU A 570 7.56 -6.77 6.87
CA LEU A 570 7.51 -6.45 5.44
C LEU A 570 8.29 -7.50 4.63
N THR A 571 7.65 -8.03 3.59
CA THR A 571 8.17 -9.19 2.85
C THR A 571 9.03 -8.80 1.65
N GLY A 572 10.27 -8.40 1.93
CA GLY A 572 11.42 -8.67 1.05
C GLY A 572 11.53 -7.84 -0.23
N SER A 573 11.89 -6.56 -0.11
CA SER A 573 12.30 -5.73 -1.26
C SER A 573 13.51 -4.82 -0.96
N LEU A 574 14.69 -5.42 -0.70
CA LEU A 574 16.03 -4.78 -0.73
C LEU A 574 16.03 -3.29 -0.30
N GLU A 575 15.83 -3.04 0.99
CA GLU A 575 14.98 -1.92 1.42
C GLU A 575 15.62 -0.51 1.35
N HIS A 576 16.86 -0.43 0.85
CA HIS A 576 17.51 0.82 0.40
C HIS A 576 17.51 1.04 -1.12
N ARG A 577 16.62 0.39 -1.88
CA ARG A 577 16.19 0.91 -3.20
C ARG A 577 15.32 2.18 -3.03
N GLY A 578 15.90 3.24 -2.45
CA GLY A 578 15.32 4.58 -2.34
C GLY A 578 15.85 5.44 -3.46
N ILE A 579 17.08 5.91 -3.30
CA ILE A 579 17.83 6.65 -4.32
C ILE A 579 18.33 5.68 -5.40
N THR A 580 17.55 5.52 -6.46
CA THR A 580 18.04 4.88 -7.70
C THR A 580 18.84 5.90 -8.52
N ASN A 581 19.59 5.44 -9.52
CA ASN A 581 20.24 6.34 -10.47
C ASN A 581 19.23 7.15 -11.30
N ARG A 582 17.97 6.70 -11.44
CA ARG A 582 16.90 7.50 -12.03
C ARG A 582 16.50 8.69 -11.14
N VAL A 583 16.55 8.53 -9.81
CA VAL A 583 16.31 9.64 -8.86
C VAL A 583 17.40 10.71 -9.02
N LEU A 584 18.67 10.32 -9.10
CA LEU A 584 19.77 11.28 -9.30
C LEU A 584 19.65 12.05 -10.64
N CYS A 585 19.18 11.40 -11.72
CA CYS A 585 18.88 12.10 -12.97
C CYS A 585 17.69 13.07 -12.85
N LYS A 586 16.61 12.69 -12.14
CA LYS A 586 15.41 13.52 -11.98
C LYS A 586 15.62 14.70 -11.03
N LEU A 587 16.57 14.59 -10.09
CA LEU A 587 17.08 15.71 -9.27
C LEU A 587 18.12 16.57 -10.03
N GLY A 588 18.32 16.35 -11.33
CA GLY A 588 19.28 17.10 -12.15
C GLY A 588 20.76 16.86 -11.84
N TRP A 589 21.11 16.03 -10.85
CA TRP A 589 22.50 15.89 -10.37
C TRP A 589 23.44 15.20 -11.36
N VAL A 590 22.92 14.25 -12.13
CA VAL A 590 23.72 13.43 -13.08
C VAL A 590 23.03 13.25 -14.42
N VAL A 591 23.78 13.47 -15.48
CA VAL A 591 23.35 13.27 -16.87
C VAL A 591 23.75 11.87 -17.35
N ARG A 592 23.10 11.39 -18.42
CA ARG A 592 23.44 10.11 -19.03
C ARG A 592 24.55 10.31 -20.04
N SER A 593 25.63 9.53 -19.91
CA SER A 593 26.72 9.60 -20.87
C SER A 593 26.25 9.14 -22.25
N ALA A 594 26.39 10.00 -23.26
CA ALA A 594 25.98 9.71 -24.65
C ALA A 594 26.68 8.49 -25.26
N ARG A 595 27.73 7.98 -24.60
CA ARG A 595 28.53 6.79 -24.96
C ARG A 595 27.77 5.46 -24.81
N TYR A 596 26.65 5.40 -24.08
CA TYR A 596 25.97 4.14 -23.75
C TYR A 596 24.52 4.06 -24.25
N LYS A 597 24.10 2.84 -24.64
CA LYS A 597 22.74 2.57 -25.09
C LYS A 597 21.71 2.73 -23.97
N TYR A 598 20.55 3.30 -24.30
CA TYR A 598 19.49 3.61 -23.35
C TYR A 598 19.03 2.40 -22.53
N ARG A 599 19.12 2.53 -21.19
CA ARG A 599 18.56 1.61 -20.19
C ARG A 599 17.57 2.38 -19.31
N GLU A 600 16.48 1.75 -18.88
CA GLU A 600 15.51 2.43 -17.99
C GLU A 600 16.21 2.93 -16.71
N ASN A 601 16.91 2.02 -16.03
CA ASN A 601 17.78 2.30 -14.90
C ASN A 601 19.26 2.24 -15.36
N PRO A 602 19.98 3.37 -15.43
CA PRO A 602 21.39 3.40 -15.83
C PRO A 602 22.30 2.96 -14.68
N ARG A 603 23.46 2.38 -15.00
CA ARG A 603 24.52 2.04 -14.03
C ARG A 603 25.39 3.27 -13.75
N ASN A 604 26.17 3.27 -12.67
CA ASN A 604 26.97 4.45 -12.31
C ASN A 604 27.99 4.84 -13.39
N TYR A 605 28.62 3.89 -14.08
CA TYR A 605 29.54 4.17 -15.19
C TYR A 605 28.83 4.64 -16.48
N GLU A 606 27.49 4.65 -16.51
CA GLU A 606 26.66 5.13 -17.62
C GLU A 606 26.14 6.55 -17.35
N LEU A 607 26.63 7.18 -16.28
CA LEU A 607 26.29 8.51 -15.81
C LEU A 607 27.55 9.36 -15.65
N ASP A 608 27.46 10.61 -16.06
CA ASP A 608 28.44 11.66 -15.79
C ASP A 608 27.78 12.68 -14.83
N LEU A 609 28.57 13.46 -14.08
CA LEU A 609 28.03 14.61 -13.35
C LEU A 609 27.43 15.61 -14.36
N ARG A 610 26.35 16.30 -14.00
CA ARG A 610 25.89 17.48 -14.76
C ARG A 610 27.03 18.53 -14.77
N PRO A 611 27.30 19.26 -15.88
CA PRO A 611 28.34 20.28 -15.90
C PRO A 611 28.23 21.28 -14.74
N ASP A 612 29.38 21.63 -14.16
CA ASP A 612 29.48 22.50 -12.98
C ASP A 612 28.77 23.86 -13.20
N GLU A 613 28.80 24.39 -14.42
CA GLU A 613 28.10 25.61 -14.84
C GLU A 613 26.56 25.47 -14.66
N GLU A 614 25.94 24.42 -15.22
CA GLU A 614 24.49 24.14 -15.05
C GLU A 614 24.11 23.91 -13.58
N LEU A 615 25.02 23.39 -12.75
CA LEU A 615 24.80 23.20 -11.31
C LEU A 615 24.92 24.53 -10.54
N ILE A 616 25.87 25.40 -10.89
CA ILE A 616 25.99 26.75 -10.29
C ILE A 616 24.78 27.63 -10.66
N GLU A 617 24.25 27.51 -11.88
CA GLU A 617 22.98 28.12 -12.28
C GLU A 617 21.82 27.62 -11.41
N LEU A 618 21.61 26.31 -11.31
CA LEU A 618 20.55 25.70 -10.48
C LEU A 618 20.64 26.11 -9.00
N ARG A 619 21.85 26.22 -8.44
CA ARG A 619 22.08 26.74 -7.09
C ARG A 619 21.62 28.20 -6.97
N THR A 620 21.95 29.02 -7.95
CA THR A 620 21.62 30.46 -7.96
C THR A 620 20.12 30.68 -8.11
N GLU A 621 19.46 29.89 -8.96
CA GLU A 621 18.01 29.89 -9.11
C GLU A 621 17.32 29.49 -7.79
N LEU A 622 17.72 28.37 -7.17
CA LEU A 622 17.17 27.93 -5.88
C LEU A 622 17.36 28.96 -4.76
N LEU A 623 18.50 29.66 -4.72
CA LEU A 623 18.72 30.75 -3.75
C LEU A 623 17.79 31.94 -3.99
N SER A 624 17.52 32.30 -5.25
CA SER A 624 16.57 33.38 -5.57
C SER A 624 15.12 33.06 -5.21
N LEU A 625 14.78 31.78 -5.10
CA LEU A 625 13.44 31.29 -4.77
C LEU A 625 13.23 31.02 -3.27
N MET A 626 14.17 31.36 -2.38
CA MET A 626 14.01 31.06 -0.94
C MET A 626 12.79 31.75 -0.30
N ASP A 627 12.36 32.92 -0.79
CA ASP A 627 11.14 33.60 -0.32
C ASP A 627 9.86 33.15 -1.07
N ASP A 628 9.97 32.24 -2.05
CA ASP A 628 8.84 31.51 -2.64
C ASP A 628 9.00 29.99 -2.45
N PRO A 629 8.51 29.45 -1.31
CA PRO A 629 8.55 28.02 -1.05
C PRO A 629 7.88 27.15 -2.13
N ALA A 630 6.88 27.66 -2.85
CA ALA A 630 6.19 26.89 -3.87
C ALA A 630 7.06 26.75 -5.12
N ALA A 631 7.65 27.85 -5.60
CA ALA A 631 8.58 27.83 -6.72
C ALA A 631 9.86 27.03 -6.40
N PHE A 632 10.46 27.23 -5.21
CA PHE A 632 11.65 26.50 -4.77
C PHE A 632 11.45 24.99 -4.84
N ILE A 633 10.34 24.50 -4.27
CA ILE A 633 10.07 23.07 -4.14
C ILE A 633 9.65 22.47 -5.49
N SER A 634 8.92 23.23 -6.31
CA SER A 634 8.59 22.86 -7.70
C SER A 634 9.86 22.61 -8.54
N LEU A 635 10.89 23.45 -8.37
CA LEU A 635 12.19 23.31 -9.04
C LEU A 635 12.97 22.07 -8.58
N VAL A 636 13.06 21.82 -7.26
CA VAL A 636 13.80 20.63 -6.74
C VAL A 636 13.17 19.30 -7.16
N PHE A 637 11.85 19.22 -7.23
CA PHE A 637 11.14 17.98 -7.62
C PHE A 637 10.81 17.88 -9.12
N ASP A 638 11.09 18.94 -9.91
CA ASP A 638 10.77 19.06 -11.34
C ASP A 638 9.28 18.69 -11.59
N THR A 639 8.40 19.50 -11.00
CA THR A 639 6.95 19.28 -10.93
C THR A 639 6.19 20.59 -10.62
N GLN A 640 4.91 20.65 -10.98
CA GLN A 640 3.98 21.75 -10.66
C GLN A 640 2.89 21.29 -9.67
N ASP A 641 3.18 20.26 -8.87
CA ASP A 641 2.24 19.66 -7.92
C ASP A 641 2.53 20.16 -6.49
N ASP A 642 1.71 21.12 -6.02
CA ASP A 642 1.80 21.77 -4.70
C ASP A 642 1.83 20.79 -3.52
N ILE A 643 1.43 19.53 -3.73
CA ILE A 643 1.53 18.47 -2.71
C ILE A 643 2.96 18.30 -2.16
N TRP A 644 4.00 18.65 -2.94
CA TRP A 644 5.38 18.61 -2.46
C TRP A 644 5.70 19.77 -1.50
N VAL A 645 5.01 20.90 -1.64
CA VAL A 645 5.08 22.04 -0.71
C VAL A 645 4.45 21.64 0.62
N GLU A 646 3.23 21.05 0.60
CA GLU A 646 2.58 20.52 1.80
C GLU A 646 3.43 19.43 2.49
N ARG A 647 4.09 18.57 1.73
CA ARG A 647 5.00 17.54 2.27
C ARG A 647 6.24 18.12 2.94
N CYS A 648 6.79 19.23 2.43
CA CYS A 648 8.06 19.80 2.86
C CYS A 648 7.92 20.93 3.88
N LEU A 649 6.73 21.15 4.46
CA LEU A 649 6.45 22.14 5.51
C LEU A 649 7.46 22.20 6.68
N LYS A 650 8.29 21.16 6.90
CA LYS A 650 9.38 21.21 7.90
C LYS A 650 10.46 22.25 7.62
N ILE A 651 10.66 22.64 6.36
CA ILE A 651 11.62 23.66 5.92
C ILE A 651 10.93 24.96 5.48
N ILE A 652 9.66 25.15 5.83
CA ILE A 652 8.90 26.37 5.56
C ILE A 652 8.62 27.07 6.89
N ARG A 653 8.96 28.35 7.01
CA ARG A 653 8.72 29.16 8.21
C ARG A 653 7.95 30.43 7.88
N GLN A 654 7.41 31.06 8.92
CA GLN A 654 6.68 32.30 8.82
C GLN A 654 7.65 33.49 8.93
N THR A 655 7.73 34.33 7.91
CA THR A 655 8.51 35.57 7.93
C THR A 655 7.69 36.67 8.61
N GLN A 656 8.10 37.11 9.81
CA GLN A 656 7.56 38.31 10.43
C GLN A 656 8.35 39.52 9.95
N HIS A 657 7.72 40.39 9.17
CA HIS A 657 8.26 41.73 8.94
C HIS A 657 8.16 42.54 10.24
N ILE A 658 9.30 42.73 10.90
CA ILE A 658 9.47 43.85 11.84
C ILE A 658 9.62 45.09 10.96
N THR A 659 8.64 45.97 10.99
CA THR A 659 8.77 47.34 10.49
C THR A 659 9.38 48.19 11.59
N GLU A 660 10.60 48.69 11.36
CA GLU A 660 11.14 49.86 12.06
C GLU A 660 10.53 51.16 11.50
#